data_AF-A0A921IJW8-F1
#
_entry.id   AF-A0A921IJW8-F1
#
_cell.length_a   1.000
_cell.length_b   1.000
_cell.length_c   1.000
_cell.angle_alpha   90.00
_cell.angle_beta   90.00
_cell.angle_gamma   90.00
#
_symmetry.space_group_name_H-M   'P 1'
#
loop_
_entity.id
_entity.type
_entity.pdbx_description
1 polymer ?
#
loop_
_entity_poly.entity_id
_entity_poly.type
_entity_poly.pdbx_seq_one_letter_code
_entity_poly.pdbx_strand_id
1 'polypeptide(L)'
;MKKTVIVNIYNFIRKSHEEPSRFIQDDFDTIQKQMQVVRQYGLPATYALKYDALTDERYQKLLRENTDPQDEISAWWEITRELCEKAGVRFRGKVTEEFDERVNSAYSIGYEPEERNRLVDAYMDTFHEVFGKYPQSIGSWVLDTVTLEYAARKYGITAGATCRDQIGTDGFTLWGGYPNGVYYPSRLNENLPAQAVENQLSVPVFRLLGPDPIYNFEQNLRPDLYGMVFTLEPAWLTGRDEKWISWMFDNLTREDALGIGYAQVGQENNFLWENIGPGYMPQLAYLAQLAREGHIRVETMGASGAWFRKKYRLTPPMTWQASRDWDAAHNLCAQWYASCCYRIGFLGEAGHLRVRDFFLYRDEYPSRYREHAMTNAKSTFDALPVLYPQLWTQAGQPRPFIRLLDETGREPEGIIRFYAESETRARAKLADPVSGNLLAGFRMSPDCLVLEGGYTLVFDRLPVFRRADGPRLEMEHEGFVYHLTVETGMMVKAGAEGVCIAPADGKICLRLADVPPAEPLYTSQYLQDPTPLDRVGTVWKPTDRIPPFPPEMCPTACIFPSGTQAQITLHTRQEGIVRYTTDGSLPDEHAPVYTGPITLREDTVLSARLFLPDGRSSEVTRACYRFVLMEMELQSPTCFDP
;
A
#
# COMPACT_ATOMS: atom_id res chain seq x y z
N MET A 1 19.51 -15.91 3.49
CA MET A 1 18.71 -16.24 2.29
C MET A 1 18.55 -14.98 1.45
N LYS A 2 18.41 -15.08 0.12
CA LYS A 2 18.10 -13.90 -0.70
C LYS A 2 16.66 -13.47 -0.37
N LYS A 3 16.47 -12.24 0.09
CA LYS A 3 15.17 -11.67 0.44
C LYS A 3 14.29 -11.57 -0.81
N THR A 4 13.08 -12.12 -0.76
CA THR A 4 12.11 -11.95 -1.85
C THR A 4 11.36 -10.64 -1.65
N VAL A 5 11.42 -9.76 -2.65
CA VAL A 5 10.61 -8.54 -2.70
C VAL A 5 9.64 -8.64 -3.87
N ILE A 6 8.35 -8.48 -3.58
CA ILE A 6 7.27 -8.51 -4.56
C ILE A 6 6.68 -7.12 -4.67
N VAL A 7 6.55 -6.64 -5.91
CA VAL A 7 5.81 -5.42 -6.21
C VAL A 7 4.67 -5.76 -7.16
N ASN A 8 3.45 -5.39 -6.79
CA ASN A 8 2.31 -5.48 -7.68
C ASN A 8 2.00 -4.10 -8.27
N ILE A 9 1.93 -4.02 -9.60
CA ILE A 9 1.29 -2.87 -10.27
C ILE A 9 -0.19 -3.19 -10.33
N TYR A 10 -1.00 -2.44 -9.58
CA TYR A 10 -2.43 -2.68 -9.44
C TYR A 10 -3.19 -1.40 -9.75
N ASN A 11 -3.95 -1.41 -10.85
CA ASN A 11 -4.76 -0.28 -11.29
C ASN A 11 -6.24 -0.61 -11.10
N PHE A 12 -6.96 0.25 -10.38
CA PHE A 12 -8.37 0.10 -10.07
C PHE A 12 -9.20 0.87 -11.12
N ILE A 13 -10.19 0.22 -11.72
CA ILE A 13 -10.91 0.76 -12.88
C ILE A 13 -12.38 0.92 -12.53
N ARG A 14 -12.86 2.15 -12.57
CA ARG A 14 -14.27 2.51 -12.47
C ARG A 14 -14.73 3.15 -13.78
N LYS A 15 -15.99 2.93 -14.12
CA LYS A 15 -16.67 3.75 -15.13
C LYS A 15 -17.14 5.07 -14.51
N SER A 16 -17.55 5.03 -13.23
CA SER A 16 -18.07 6.19 -12.51
C SER A 16 -17.90 6.09 -10.99
N HIS A 17 -17.80 7.25 -10.36
CA HIS A 17 -17.93 7.45 -8.90
C HIS A 17 -19.37 7.70 -8.47
N GLU A 18 -20.26 7.93 -9.44
CA GLU A 18 -21.66 8.24 -9.21
C GLU A 18 -22.54 7.02 -9.53
N GLU A 19 -23.70 6.95 -8.87
CA GLU A 19 -24.69 5.89 -9.06
C GLU A 19 -26.06 6.50 -9.40
N PRO A 20 -26.69 6.18 -10.55
CA PRO A 20 -26.28 5.17 -11.54
C PRO A 20 -25.04 5.59 -12.34
N SER A 21 -24.25 4.59 -12.74
CA SER A 21 -22.93 4.83 -13.33
C SER A 21 -23.02 5.49 -14.71
N ARG A 22 -22.32 6.61 -14.90
CA ARG A 22 -22.16 7.29 -16.20
C ARG A 22 -20.73 7.17 -16.72
N PHE A 23 -20.56 7.16 -18.04
CA PHE A 23 -19.23 7.17 -18.63
C PHE A 23 -18.58 8.54 -18.54
N ILE A 24 -17.33 8.55 -18.09
CA ILE A 24 -16.49 9.74 -17.95
C ILE A 24 -15.27 9.54 -18.86
N GLN A 25 -15.08 10.44 -19.83
CA GLN A 25 -14.01 10.32 -20.83
C GLN A 25 -12.62 10.41 -20.18
N ASP A 26 -12.44 11.35 -19.24
CA ASP A 26 -11.14 11.57 -18.60
C ASP A 26 -10.68 10.36 -17.75
N ASP A 27 -11.63 9.67 -17.10
CA ASP A 27 -11.37 8.42 -16.37
C ASP A 27 -10.94 7.28 -17.31
N PHE A 28 -11.55 7.22 -18.50
CA PHE A 28 -11.20 6.25 -19.54
C PHE A 28 -9.82 6.53 -20.15
N ASP A 29 -9.54 7.80 -20.45
CA ASP A 29 -8.25 8.23 -21.01
C ASP A 29 -7.11 7.98 -20.00
N THR A 30 -7.37 8.19 -18.71
CA THR A 30 -6.42 7.92 -17.64
C THR A 30 -6.00 6.45 -17.59
N ILE A 31 -6.95 5.50 -17.60
CA ILE A 31 -6.59 4.07 -17.62
C ILE A 31 -5.88 3.68 -18.92
N GLN A 32 -6.27 4.25 -20.05
CA GLN A 32 -5.58 4.03 -21.32
C GLN A 32 -4.10 4.44 -21.23
N LYS A 33 -3.80 5.60 -20.61
CA LYS A 33 -2.43 6.05 -20.36
C LYS A 33 -1.67 5.15 -19.40
N GLN A 34 -2.28 4.75 -18.28
CA GLN A 34 -1.67 3.80 -17.34
C GLN A 34 -1.28 2.50 -18.04
N MET A 35 -2.18 1.90 -18.84
CA MET A 35 -1.91 0.70 -19.63
C MET A 35 -0.77 0.90 -20.63
N GLN A 36 -0.77 2.02 -21.35
CA GLN A 36 0.28 2.36 -22.31
C GLN A 36 1.66 2.43 -21.63
N VAL A 37 1.77 3.11 -20.48
CA VAL A 37 3.04 3.30 -19.78
C VAL A 37 3.55 1.98 -19.17
N VAL A 38 2.67 1.15 -18.60
CA VAL A 38 3.05 -0.18 -18.12
C VAL A 38 3.68 -1.01 -19.24
N ARG A 39 3.03 -1.05 -20.42
CA ARG A 39 3.53 -1.77 -21.60
C ARG A 39 4.84 -1.21 -22.12
N GLN A 40 4.99 0.11 -22.12
CA GLN A 40 6.23 0.83 -22.44
C GLN A 40 7.43 0.34 -21.63
N TYR A 41 7.23 0.01 -20.35
CA TYR A 41 8.28 -0.57 -19.50
C TYR A 41 8.36 -2.10 -19.58
N GLY A 42 7.37 -2.77 -20.19
CA GLY A 42 7.28 -4.22 -20.32
C GLY A 42 6.94 -4.94 -19.01
N LEU A 43 6.40 -4.22 -18.02
CA LEU A 43 6.08 -4.77 -16.71
C LEU A 43 4.70 -5.45 -16.72
N PRO A 44 4.49 -6.54 -15.95
CA PRO A 44 3.16 -7.11 -15.76
C PRO A 44 2.34 -6.24 -14.80
N ALA A 45 1.03 -6.10 -15.07
CA ALA A 45 0.12 -5.38 -14.18
C ALA A 45 -1.22 -6.09 -13.97
N THR A 46 -1.93 -5.67 -12.93
CA THR A 46 -3.30 -6.07 -12.61
C THR A 46 -4.24 -4.91 -12.89
N TYR A 47 -5.30 -5.17 -13.64
CA TYR A 47 -6.35 -4.23 -14.03
C TYR A 47 -7.68 -4.69 -13.44
N ALA A 48 -8.07 -4.12 -12.30
CA ALA A 48 -9.21 -4.57 -11.53
C ALA A 48 -10.46 -3.75 -11.83
N LEU A 49 -11.53 -4.40 -12.29
CA LEU A 49 -12.73 -3.73 -12.80
C LEU A 49 -13.83 -3.66 -11.75
N LYS A 50 -14.38 -2.46 -11.50
CA LYS A 50 -15.70 -2.31 -10.89
C LYS A 50 -16.76 -2.85 -11.88
N TYR A 51 -17.89 -3.31 -11.36
CA TYR A 51 -18.91 -3.97 -12.20
C TYR A 51 -19.42 -3.06 -13.34
N ASP A 52 -19.44 -1.76 -13.10
CA ASP A 52 -19.84 -0.74 -14.07
C ASP A 52 -18.90 -0.64 -15.29
N ALA A 53 -17.60 -0.83 -15.10
CA ALA A 53 -16.57 -0.89 -16.13
C ALA A 53 -16.51 -2.26 -16.79
N LEU A 54 -16.73 -3.34 -16.02
CA LEU A 54 -16.82 -4.71 -16.54
C LEU A 54 -17.89 -4.84 -17.62
N THR A 55 -19.04 -4.19 -17.41
CA THR A 55 -20.20 -4.26 -18.31
C THR A 55 -20.14 -3.29 -19.50
N ASP A 56 -19.15 -2.39 -19.55
CA ASP A 56 -19.05 -1.37 -20.59
C ASP A 56 -18.16 -1.80 -21.75
N GLU A 57 -18.72 -1.83 -22.96
CA GLU A 57 -18.02 -2.30 -24.17
C GLU A 57 -16.73 -1.55 -24.48
N ARG A 58 -16.62 -0.27 -24.10
CA ARG A 58 -15.40 0.54 -24.32
C ARG A 58 -14.24 0.01 -23.48
N TYR A 59 -14.49 -0.25 -22.19
CA TYR A 59 -13.48 -0.82 -21.29
C TYR A 59 -13.14 -2.26 -21.66
N GLN A 60 -14.13 -3.06 -22.06
CA GLN A 60 -13.89 -4.42 -22.57
C GLN A 60 -12.97 -4.40 -23.80
N LYS A 61 -13.25 -3.52 -24.77
CA LYS A 61 -12.42 -3.35 -25.96
C LYS A 61 -11.01 -2.89 -25.57
N LEU A 62 -10.90 -1.85 -24.73
CA LEU A 62 -9.62 -1.32 -24.25
C LEU A 62 -8.74 -2.43 -23.67
N LEU A 63 -9.29 -3.24 -22.75
CA LEU A 63 -8.55 -4.32 -22.10
C LEU A 63 -8.15 -5.44 -23.07
N ARG A 64 -9.05 -5.86 -23.97
CA ARG A 64 -8.72 -6.89 -24.98
C ARG A 64 -7.59 -6.45 -25.91
N GLU A 65 -7.53 -5.16 -26.24
CA GLU A 65 -6.55 -4.61 -27.18
C GLU A 65 -5.22 -4.23 -26.52
N ASN A 66 -5.22 -4.01 -25.20
CA ASN A 66 -4.07 -3.43 -24.48
C ASN A 66 -3.56 -4.27 -23.30
N THR A 67 -4.01 -5.52 -23.14
CA THR A 67 -3.40 -6.45 -22.17
C THR A 67 -2.61 -7.54 -22.89
N ASP A 68 -1.48 -7.93 -22.30
CA ASP A 68 -0.64 -9.03 -22.77
C ASP A 68 -0.86 -10.29 -21.89
N PRO A 69 -0.41 -11.49 -22.31
CA PRO A 69 -0.56 -12.72 -21.51
C PRO A 69 0.19 -12.74 -20.16
N GLN A 70 0.93 -11.68 -19.83
CA GLN A 70 1.55 -11.48 -18.53
C GLN A 70 0.69 -10.64 -17.58
N ASP A 71 -0.31 -9.94 -18.10
CA ASP A 71 -1.21 -9.09 -17.32
C ASP A 71 -2.38 -9.89 -16.77
N GLU A 72 -3.03 -9.29 -15.77
CA GLU A 72 -4.24 -9.82 -15.16
C GLU A 72 -5.38 -8.81 -15.31
N ILE A 73 -6.50 -9.29 -15.84
CA ILE A 73 -7.79 -8.61 -15.69
C ILE A 73 -8.45 -9.22 -14.45
N SER A 74 -8.81 -8.37 -13.49
CA SER A 74 -9.22 -8.76 -12.14
C SER A 74 -10.52 -8.05 -11.72
N ALA A 75 -11.03 -8.36 -10.53
CA ALA A 75 -12.21 -7.74 -9.95
C ALA A 75 -11.85 -6.62 -8.95
N TRP A 76 -12.46 -5.45 -9.14
CA TRP A 76 -12.54 -4.41 -8.11
C TRP A 76 -13.92 -4.43 -7.47
N TRP A 77 -13.96 -4.78 -6.20
CA TRP A 77 -15.15 -5.21 -5.46
C TRP A 77 -15.84 -4.05 -4.76
N GLU A 78 -16.41 -3.19 -5.58
CA GLU A 78 -17.35 -2.15 -5.16
C GLU A 78 -18.73 -2.46 -5.74
N ILE A 79 -19.75 -2.29 -4.91
CA ILE A 79 -21.11 -2.71 -5.21
C ILE A 79 -21.85 -1.59 -5.93
N THR A 80 -22.21 -1.84 -7.19
CA THR A 80 -22.99 -0.91 -8.00
C THR A 80 -24.48 -1.25 -7.95
N ARG A 81 -25.33 -0.31 -8.40
CA ARG A 81 -26.76 -0.59 -8.56
C ARG A 81 -27.01 -1.72 -9.57
N GLU A 82 -26.32 -1.70 -10.70
CA GLU A 82 -26.49 -2.67 -11.79
C GLU A 82 -26.09 -4.09 -11.35
N LEU A 83 -25.06 -4.22 -10.50
CA LEU A 83 -24.68 -5.51 -9.92
C LEU A 83 -25.79 -6.05 -9.02
N CYS A 84 -26.36 -5.19 -8.17
CA CYS A 84 -27.47 -5.57 -7.30
C CYS A 84 -28.70 -6.03 -8.10
N GLU A 85 -29.05 -5.31 -9.17
CA GLU A 85 -30.14 -5.67 -10.08
C GLU A 85 -29.90 -7.04 -10.73
N LYS A 86 -28.70 -7.29 -11.26
CA LYS A 86 -28.32 -8.61 -11.82
C LYS A 86 -28.40 -9.73 -10.78
N ALA A 87 -28.02 -9.46 -9.53
CA ALA A 87 -28.04 -10.43 -8.44
C ALA A 87 -29.43 -10.65 -7.81
N GLY A 88 -30.44 -9.85 -8.18
CA GLY A 88 -31.73 -9.84 -7.50
C GLY A 88 -31.61 -9.41 -6.03
N VAL A 89 -30.69 -8.50 -5.74
CA VAL A 89 -30.41 -7.91 -4.43
C VAL A 89 -30.86 -6.45 -4.44
N ARG A 90 -31.40 -5.96 -3.31
CA ARG A 90 -31.81 -4.56 -3.22
C ARG A 90 -30.57 -3.67 -3.07
N PHE A 91 -30.38 -2.73 -4.00
CA PHE A 91 -29.34 -1.71 -3.86
C PHE A 91 -29.62 -0.78 -2.67
N ARG A 92 -28.58 -0.50 -1.87
CA ARG A 92 -28.67 0.28 -0.63
C ARG A 92 -28.29 1.76 -0.79
N GLY A 93 -27.83 2.15 -1.97
CA GLY A 93 -27.55 3.56 -2.28
C GLY A 93 -28.83 4.40 -2.28
N LYS A 94 -28.67 5.65 -1.86
CA LYS A 94 -29.64 6.74 -1.88
C LYS A 94 -29.06 7.81 -2.78
N VAL A 95 -29.89 8.38 -3.65
CA VAL A 95 -29.51 9.56 -4.42
C VAL A 95 -29.45 10.75 -3.46
N THR A 96 -28.27 11.34 -3.28
CA THR A 96 -28.05 12.56 -2.50
C THR A 96 -27.50 13.65 -3.42
N GLU A 97 -27.76 14.92 -3.10
CA GLU A 97 -27.17 16.07 -3.83
C GLU A 97 -25.66 16.20 -3.54
N GLU A 98 -25.20 15.63 -2.42
CA GLU A 98 -23.79 15.51 -2.04
C GLU A 98 -23.24 14.12 -2.40
N PHE A 99 -21.94 14.06 -2.72
CA PHE A 99 -21.17 12.84 -3.01
C PHE A 99 -21.44 11.73 -1.98
N ASP A 100 -21.72 10.50 -2.43
CA ASP A 100 -22.17 9.42 -1.54
C ASP A 100 -20.98 8.63 -0.96
N GLU A 101 -20.39 9.14 0.13
CA GLU A 101 -19.32 8.47 0.90
C GLU A 101 -19.80 7.28 1.76
N ARG A 102 -21.03 6.77 1.55
CA ARG A 102 -21.60 5.75 2.43
C ARG A 102 -21.08 4.36 2.12
N VAL A 103 -20.25 3.88 3.04
CA VAL A 103 -19.69 2.52 3.03
C VAL A 103 -20.77 1.43 2.93
N ASN A 104 -21.93 1.65 3.56
CA ASN A 104 -23.02 0.66 3.61
C ASN A 104 -23.77 0.44 2.28
N SER A 105 -23.43 1.18 1.24
CA SER A 105 -23.95 0.98 -0.11
C SER A 105 -22.89 0.55 -1.11
N ALA A 106 -21.67 1.09 -0.97
CA ALA A 106 -20.57 0.88 -1.90
C ALA A 106 -19.78 -0.42 -1.67
N TYR A 107 -19.86 -1.05 -0.49
CA TYR A 107 -19.07 -2.24 -0.16
C TYR A 107 -19.91 -3.42 0.33
N SER A 108 -19.38 -4.63 0.18
CA SER A 108 -20.09 -5.89 0.47
C SER A 108 -20.55 -6.03 1.92
N ILE A 109 -19.83 -5.43 2.87
CA ILE A 109 -20.25 -5.41 4.28
C ILE A 109 -21.60 -4.69 4.50
N GLY A 110 -22.06 -3.88 3.54
CA GLY A 110 -23.39 -3.31 3.49
C GLY A 110 -24.51 -4.34 3.31
N TYR A 111 -24.21 -5.55 2.85
CA TYR A 111 -25.17 -6.56 2.39
C TYR A 111 -25.15 -7.79 3.30
N GLU A 112 -26.25 -8.53 3.39
CA GLU A 112 -26.32 -9.75 4.21
C GLU A 112 -25.45 -10.87 3.60
N PRO A 113 -24.93 -11.83 4.39
CA PRO A 113 -24.06 -12.89 3.89
C PRO A 113 -24.60 -13.63 2.64
N GLU A 114 -25.89 -13.97 2.61
CA GLU A 114 -26.51 -14.61 1.44
C GLU A 114 -26.60 -13.67 0.24
N GLU A 115 -26.80 -12.37 0.47
CA GLU A 115 -26.80 -11.36 -0.59
C GLU A 115 -25.40 -11.21 -1.18
N ARG A 116 -24.34 -11.22 -0.34
CA ARG A 116 -22.94 -11.18 -0.79
C ARG A 116 -22.64 -12.34 -1.72
N ASN A 117 -23.07 -13.56 -1.37
CA ASN A 117 -22.89 -14.74 -2.24
C ASN A 117 -23.57 -14.56 -3.61
N ARG A 118 -24.79 -14.02 -3.64
CA ARG A 118 -25.51 -13.74 -4.90
C ARG A 118 -24.85 -12.63 -5.72
N LEU A 119 -24.32 -11.60 -5.07
CA LEU A 119 -23.54 -10.55 -5.73
C LEU A 119 -22.27 -11.14 -6.35
N VAL A 120 -21.57 -12.02 -5.65
CA VAL A 120 -20.38 -12.72 -6.20
C VAL A 120 -20.77 -13.53 -7.42
N ASP A 121 -21.85 -14.31 -7.35
CA ASP A 121 -22.33 -15.10 -8.48
C ASP A 121 -22.61 -14.22 -9.70
N ALA A 122 -23.39 -13.15 -9.52
CA ALA A 122 -23.72 -12.21 -10.58
C ALA A 122 -22.49 -11.55 -11.22
N TYR A 123 -21.51 -11.14 -10.41
CA TYR A 123 -20.28 -10.55 -10.90
C TYR A 123 -19.47 -11.57 -11.72
N MET A 124 -19.29 -12.77 -11.17
CA MET A 124 -18.48 -13.83 -11.79
C MET A 124 -19.11 -14.34 -13.09
N ASP A 125 -20.43 -14.46 -13.15
CA ASP A 125 -21.17 -14.84 -14.36
C ASP A 125 -20.91 -13.82 -15.48
N THR A 126 -21.10 -12.52 -15.20
CA THR A 126 -20.81 -11.45 -16.16
C THR A 126 -19.33 -11.44 -16.56
N PHE A 127 -18.42 -11.62 -15.60
CA PHE A 127 -16.98 -11.64 -15.89
C PHE A 127 -16.62 -12.79 -16.85
N HIS A 128 -17.18 -13.98 -16.63
CA HIS A 128 -16.98 -15.14 -17.48
C HIS A 128 -17.63 -14.95 -18.87
N GLU A 129 -18.83 -14.37 -18.95
CA GLU A 129 -19.47 -14.02 -20.23
C GLU A 129 -18.59 -13.08 -21.06
N VAL A 130 -17.97 -12.09 -20.43
CA VAL A 130 -17.13 -11.08 -21.10
C VAL A 130 -15.76 -11.63 -21.48
N PHE A 131 -15.05 -12.30 -20.57
CA PHE A 131 -13.63 -12.65 -20.75
C PHE A 131 -13.37 -14.16 -20.94
N GLY A 132 -14.39 -15.01 -20.82
CA GLY A 132 -14.28 -16.47 -21.01
C GLY A 132 -13.50 -17.20 -19.91
N LYS A 133 -13.20 -16.52 -18.79
CA LYS A 133 -12.47 -17.05 -17.63
C LYS A 133 -12.90 -16.27 -16.38
N TYR A 134 -12.70 -16.83 -15.19
CA TYR A 134 -12.88 -16.10 -13.92
C TYR A 134 -11.64 -15.26 -13.56
N PRO A 135 -11.79 -14.16 -12.80
CA PRO A 135 -10.66 -13.40 -12.29
C PRO A 135 -9.87 -14.24 -11.28
N GLN A 136 -8.56 -14.02 -11.20
CA GLN A 136 -7.71 -14.73 -10.21
C GLN A 136 -7.63 -13.99 -8.88
N SER A 137 -7.95 -12.70 -8.85
CA SER A 137 -7.94 -11.89 -7.64
C SER A 137 -9.18 -11.03 -7.49
N ILE A 138 -9.45 -10.60 -6.26
CA ILE A 138 -10.48 -9.63 -5.91
C ILE A 138 -9.86 -8.58 -5.00
N GLY A 139 -9.91 -7.31 -5.39
CA GLY A 139 -9.48 -6.19 -4.55
C GLY A 139 -10.64 -5.30 -4.13
N SER A 140 -10.58 -4.70 -2.95
CA SER A 140 -11.45 -3.59 -2.56
C SER A 140 -10.88 -2.89 -1.33
N TRP A 141 -11.20 -1.61 -1.15
CA TRP A 141 -10.85 -0.89 0.07
C TRP A 141 -11.38 -1.58 1.32
N VAL A 142 -12.59 -2.13 1.21
CA VAL A 142 -13.27 -2.87 2.29
C VAL A 142 -13.69 -4.24 1.77
N LEU A 143 -13.04 -5.28 2.27
CA LEU A 143 -13.32 -6.69 1.97
C LEU A 143 -13.80 -7.41 3.22
N ASP A 144 -14.51 -8.52 3.02
CA ASP A 144 -15.02 -9.36 4.10
C ASP A 144 -14.77 -10.84 3.85
N THR A 145 -14.72 -11.59 4.94
CA THR A 145 -14.45 -13.04 4.95
C THR A 145 -15.48 -13.85 4.16
N VAL A 146 -16.77 -13.49 4.19
CA VAL A 146 -17.85 -14.22 3.49
C VAL A 146 -17.61 -14.17 1.98
N THR A 147 -17.40 -12.96 1.45
CA THR A 147 -17.10 -12.75 0.02
C THR A 147 -15.87 -13.54 -0.42
N LEU A 148 -14.75 -13.39 0.31
CA LEU A 148 -13.48 -14.03 -0.04
C LEU A 148 -13.58 -15.56 0.01
N GLU A 149 -14.19 -16.10 1.07
CA GLU A 149 -14.36 -17.55 1.22
C GLU A 149 -15.21 -18.13 0.09
N TYR A 150 -16.35 -17.50 -0.20
CA TYR A 150 -17.28 -17.99 -1.21
C TYR A 150 -16.68 -17.93 -2.61
N ALA A 151 -16.04 -16.80 -2.97
CA ALA A 151 -15.34 -16.65 -4.24
C ALA A 151 -14.20 -17.66 -4.39
N ALA A 152 -13.43 -17.91 -3.33
CA ALA A 152 -12.34 -18.88 -3.35
C ALA A 152 -12.86 -20.30 -3.61
N ARG A 153 -13.87 -20.71 -2.84
CA ARG A 153 -14.42 -22.07 -2.88
C ARG A 153 -15.12 -22.37 -4.20
N LYS A 154 -15.91 -21.43 -4.73
CA LYS A 154 -16.76 -21.65 -5.92
C LYS A 154 -16.05 -21.31 -7.22
N TYR A 155 -15.27 -20.22 -7.25
CA TYR A 155 -14.68 -19.67 -8.47
C TYR A 155 -13.15 -19.79 -8.53
N GLY A 156 -12.50 -20.22 -7.43
CA GLY A 156 -11.08 -20.54 -7.43
C GLY A 156 -10.15 -19.33 -7.44
N ILE A 157 -10.59 -18.17 -6.95
CA ILE A 157 -9.71 -17.01 -6.77
C ILE A 157 -8.51 -17.37 -5.87
N THR A 158 -7.37 -16.73 -6.11
CA THR A 158 -6.09 -17.06 -5.46
C THR A 158 -5.51 -15.91 -4.65
N ALA A 159 -6.06 -14.70 -4.73
CA ALA A 159 -5.61 -13.54 -3.96
C ALA A 159 -6.76 -12.58 -3.64
N GLY A 160 -6.69 -11.95 -2.47
CA GLY A 160 -7.47 -10.77 -2.10
C GLY A 160 -6.56 -9.54 -1.97
N ALA A 161 -7.08 -8.33 -2.14
CA ALA A 161 -6.31 -7.10 -1.90
C ALA A 161 -7.15 -6.06 -1.14
N THR A 162 -6.60 -5.50 -0.06
CA THR A 162 -7.33 -4.57 0.81
C THR A 162 -6.52 -3.34 1.20
N CYS A 163 -7.18 -2.29 1.66
CA CYS A 163 -6.54 -1.03 2.03
C CYS A 163 -5.47 -1.20 3.13
N ARG A 164 -4.56 -0.23 3.27
CA ARG A 164 -3.61 -0.13 4.40
C ARG A 164 -4.32 0.26 5.71
N ASP A 165 -3.54 0.39 6.78
CA ASP A 165 -4.04 0.98 8.04
C ASP A 165 -4.39 2.46 7.81
N GLN A 166 -5.62 2.84 8.15
CA GLN A 166 -6.12 4.21 8.08
C GLN A 166 -7.30 4.42 9.03
N ILE A 167 -7.52 5.68 9.44
CA ILE A 167 -8.55 6.05 10.41
C ILE A 167 -9.49 7.08 9.78
N GLY A 168 -10.75 6.69 9.57
CA GLY A 168 -11.83 7.59 9.16
C GLY A 168 -11.73 8.18 7.75
N THR A 169 -10.75 7.74 6.95
CA THR A 169 -10.59 8.12 5.55
C THR A 169 -11.65 7.42 4.71
N ASP A 170 -12.35 8.17 3.85
CA ASP A 170 -13.44 7.70 2.97
C ASP A 170 -14.57 6.95 3.70
N GLY A 171 -14.77 7.27 4.98
CA GLY A 171 -15.82 6.68 5.81
C GLY A 171 -15.47 5.32 6.43
N PHE A 172 -14.26 4.79 6.26
CA PHE A 172 -13.85 3.51 6.85
C PHE A 172 -12.54 3.61 7.66
N THR A 173 -12.48 2.82 8.73
CA THR A 173 -11.31 2.66 9.58
C THR A 173 -10.83 1.22 9.53
N LEU A 174 -9.58 1.01 9.16
CA LEU A 174 -8.88 -0.27 9.31
C LEU A 174 -7.64 0.01 10.17
N TRP A 175 -7.58 -0.55 11.37
CA TRP A 175 -6.41 -0.39 12.23
C TRP A 175 -6.17 -1.67 13.04
N GLY A 176 -4.96 -1.84 13.58
CA GLY A 176 -4.64 -2.98 14.45
C GLY A 176 -4.29 -4.27 13.70
N GLY A 177 -4.83 -4.47 12.49
CA GLY A 177 -4.61 -5.66 11.65
C GLY A 177 -3.18 -5.79 11.11
N TYR A 178 -2.96 -6.66 10.13
CA TYR A 178 -1.62 -6.89 9.59
C TYR A 178 -1.03 -5.59 8.98
N PRO A 179 0.14 -5.09 9.45
CA PRO A 179 0.54 -3.69 9.23
C PRO A 179 0.91 -3.38 7.78
N ASN A 180 1.51 -4.33 7.08
CA ASN A 180 1.80 -4.28 5.64
C ASN A 180 2.03 -5.71 5.13
N GLY A 181 2.11 -5.89 3.81
CA GLY A 181 2.46 -7.17 3.21
C GLY A 181 1.28 -8.11 3.00
N VAL A 182 1.50 -9.40 3.25
CA VAL A 182 0.61 -10.48 2.84
C VAL A 182 0.35 -11.40 4.02
N TYR A 183 -0.91 -11.77 4.21
CA TYR A 183 -1.33 -12.69 5.27
C TYR A 183 -2.52 -13.54 4.82
N TYR A 184 -2.72 -14.68 5.46
CA TYR A 184 -3.97 -15.41 5.37
C TYR A 184 -4.92 -14.96 6.49
N PRO A 185 -6.10 -14.40 6.16
CA PRO A 185 -7.05 -13.97 7.17
C PRO A 185 -7.67 -15.15 7.94
N SER A 186 -8.13 -14.86 9.15
CA SER A 186 -9.07 -15.71 9.88
C SER A 186 -10.38 -15.81 9.10
N ARG A 187 -11.04 -16.97 9.15
CA ARG A 187 -12.40 -17.19 8.65
C ARG A 187 -13.45 -16.37 9.40
N LEU A 188 -13.13 -15.95 10.63
CA LEU A 188 -14.02 -15.15 11.48
C LEU A 188 -13.75 -13.66 11.38
N ASN A 189 -12.54 -13.26 10.98
CA ASN A 189 -12.14 -11.86 10.94
C ASN A 189 -11.10 -11.57 9.85
N GLU A 190 -11.53 -10.81 8.85
CA GLU A 190 -10.75 -10.39 7.68
C GLU A 190 -9.50 -9.60 8.02
N ASN A 191 -9.50 -8.86 9.14
CA ASN A 191 -8.42 -7.94 9.51
C ASN A 191 -7.29 -8.67 10.27
N LEU A 192 -7.54 -9.90 10.73
CA LEU A 192 -6.63 -10.67 11.56
C LEU A 192 -6.08 -11.88 10.80
N PRO A 193 -4.81 -12.24 10.97
CA PRO A 193 -4.29 -13.50 10.47
C PRO A 193 -4.89 -14.69 11.24
N ALA A 194 -5.07 -15.82 10.55
CA ALA A 194 -5.40 -17.08 11.21
C ALA A 194 -4.18 -17.67 11.94
N GLN A 195 -4.42 -18.36 13.06
CA GLN A 195 -3.40 -19.02 13.86
C GLN A 195 -3.25 -20.52 13.51
N ALA A 196 -4.26 -21.10 12.87
CA ALA A 196 -4.28 -22.48 12.41
C ALA A 196 -4.99 -22.61 11.04
N VAL A 197 -4.64 -23.65 10.27
CA VAL A 197 -5.18 -23.86 8.91
C VAL A 197 -6.69 -24.06 8.92
N GLU A 198 -7.24 -24.67 9.97
CA GLU A 198 -8.67 -24.92 10.12
C GLU A 198 -9.48 -23.61 10.21
N ASN A 199 -8.88 -22.58 10.82
CA ASN A 199 -9.47 -21.25 10.99
C ASN A 199 -9.08 -20.28 9.87
N GLN A 200 -8.35 -20.74 8.86
CA GLN A 200 -7.75 -19.90 7.82
C GLN A 200 -8.59 -19.84 6.54
N LEU A 201 -8.65 -18.65 5.92
CA LEU A 201 -9.09 -18.56 4.53
C LEU A 201 -8.03 -19.12 3.57
N SER A 202 -8.45 -19.86 2.55
CA SER A 202 -7.52 -20.43 1.56
C SER A 202 -6.89 -19.40 0.61
N VAL A 203 -7.22 -18.12 0.79
CA VAL A 203 -6.83 -16.99 -0.05
C VAL A 203 -6.05 -15.98 0.80
N PRO A 204 -4.80 -15.67 0.44
CA PRO A 204 -4.05 -14.60 1.08
C PRO A 204 -4.58 -13.23 0.67
N VAL A 205 -4.49 -12.27 1.59
CA VAL A 205 -4.84 -10.87 1.39
C VAL A 205 -3.58 -10.02 1.40
N PHE A 206 -3.48 -9.12 0.42
CA PHE A 206 -2.36 -8.19 0.24
C PHE A 206 -2.76 -6.75 0.64
N ARG A 207 -1.93 -6.08 1.46
CA ARG A 207 -2.18 -4.71 1.95
C ARG A 207 -1.73 -3.66 0.93
N LEU A 208 -2.67 -2.91 0.36
CA LEU A 208 -2.42 -1.97 -0.74
C LEU A 208 -1.73 -0.67 -0.29
N LEU A 209 -1.35 0.13 -1.28
CA LEU A 209 -0.91 1.53 -1.19
C LEU A 209 0.48 1.78 -0.63
N GLY A 210 1.21 0.74 -0.21
CA GLY A 210 2.61 0.87 0.18
C GLY A 210 2.84 1.99 1.21
N PRO A 211 2.24 1.89 2.41
CA PRO A 211 2.35 2.92 3.43
C PRO A 211 3.81 3.22 3.78
N ASP A 212 4.10 4.39 4.35
CA ASP A 212 5.41 4.69 4.95
C ASP A 212 5.58 3.97 6.30
N PRO A 213 6.70 3.25 6.54
CA PRO A 213 6.90 2.51 7.78
C PRO A 213 6.99 3.40 9.02
N ILE A 214 7.39 4.67 8.87
CA ILE A 214 7.51 5.65 9.94
C ILE A 214 6.23 6.48 10.01
N TYR A 215 5.94 7.28 8.99
CA TYR A 215 5.01 8.41 9.11
C TYR A 215 3.54 8.08 8.95
N ASN A 216 3.18 6.98 8.26
CA ASN A 216 1.78 6.52 8.20
C ASN A 216 1.19 6.31 9.61
N PHE A 217 2.03 5.96 10.58
CA PHE A 217 1.62 5.70 11.96
C PHE A 217 1.84 6.89 12.91
N GLU A 218 2.43 7.97 12.41
CA GLU A 218 2.75 9.18 13.17
C GLU A 218 1.90 10.39 12.75
N GLN A 219 1.28 10.35 11.55
CA GLN A 219 0.52 11.45 10.96
C GLN A 219 -0.63 11.99 11.83
N ASN A 220 -1.24 11.17 12.70
CA ASN A 220 -2.29 11.62 13.62
C ASN A 220 -1.78 11.94 15.04
N LEU A 221 -0.48 11.79 15.27
CA LEU A 221 0.17 11.97 16.58
C LEU A 221 1.14 13.15 16.59
N ARG A 222 1.59 13.61 15.43
CA ARG A 222 2.51 14.74 15.25
C ARG A 222 1.78 15.90 14.58
N PRO A 223 1.71 17.09 15.21
CA PRO A 223 0.97 18.22 14.67
C PRO A 223 1.41 18.67 13.27
N ASP A 224 2.71 18.57 12.99
CA ASP A 224 3.34 18.96 11.71
C ASP A 224 3.09 17.95 10.57
N LEU A 225 2.65 16.74 10.90
CA LEU A 225 2.31 15.70 9.92
C LEU A 225 0.79 15.54 9.72
N TYR A 226 -0.02 16.34 10.43
CA TYR A 226 -1.47 16.16 10.45
C TYR A 226 -2.10 16.38 9.08
N GLY A 227 -2.94 15.43 8.66
CA GLY A 227 -3.64 15.47 7.38
C GLY A 227 -2.79 15.10 6.16
N MET A 228 -1.52 14.73 6.36
CA MET A 228 -0.67 14.22 5.30
C MET A 228 -0.94 12.73 5.06
N VAL A 229 -0.67 12.27 3.83
CA VAL A 229 -0.79 10.87 3.42
C VAL A 229 0.56 10.38 2.92
N PHE A 230 1.12 9.37 3.60
CA PHE A 230 2.45 8.83 3.32
C PHE A 230 2.34 7.45 2.65
N THR A 231 2.38 7.43 1.32
CA THR A 231 1.89 6.33 0.48
C THR A 231 2.62 6.30 -0.87
N LEU A 232 2.66 5.13 -1.50
CA LEU A 232 3.15 4.96 -2.88
C LEU A 232 2.11 5.36 -3.94
N GLU A 233 0.90 5.76 -3.54
CA GLU A 233 -0.10 6.29 -4.47
C GLU A 233 0.43 7.50 -5.26
N PRO A 234 0.50 7.41 -6.60
CA PRO A 234 1.03 8.47 -7.47
C PRO A 234 0.31 9.82 -7.38
N ALA A 235 -0.93 9.82 -6.91
CA ALA A 235 -1.71 11.03 -6.72
C ALA A 235 -1.18 11.92 -5.58
N TRP A 236 -0.50 11.35 -4.60
CA TRP A 236 -0.04 12.07 -3.39
C TRP A 236 1.40 12.56 -3.53
N LEU A 237 1.77 13.60 -2.78
CA LEU A 237 3.08 14.25 -2.87
C LEU A 237 4.25 13.29 -2.61
N THR A 238 4.10 12.39 -1.62
CA THR A 238 5.11 11.37 -1.30
C THR A 238 5.32 10.39 -2.44
N GLY A 239 4.24 9.91 -3.06
CA GLY A 239 4.26 9.07 -4.26
C GLY A 239 4.79 9.76 -5.53
N ARG A 240 5.16 11.05 -5.47
CA ARG A 240 5.79 11.80 -6.57
C ARG A 240 7.25 12.19 -6.28
N ASP A 241 7.71 12.03 -5.04
CA ASP A 241 9.06 12.42 -4.64
C ASP A 241 10.07 11.31 -4.94
N GLU A 242 11.00 11.58 -5.86
CA GLU A 242 11.99 10.58 -6.29
C GLU A 242 12.90 10.07 -5.16
N LYS A 243 13.23 10.93 -4.19
CA LYS A 243 14.08 10.54 -3.05
C LYS A 243 13.31 9.63 -2.12
N TRP A 244 12.05 9.96 -1.85
CA TRP A 244 11.15 9.14 -1.03
C TRP A 244 10.87 7.79 -1.70
N ILE A 245 10.58 7.78 -3.00
CA ILE A 245 10.38 6.56 -3.79
C ILE A 245 11.61 5.64 -3.68
N SER A 246 12.81 6.18 -3.94
CA SER A 246 14.06 5.41 -3.82
C SER A 246 14.26 4.89 -2.40
N TRP A 247 14.03 5.72 -1.39
CA TRP A 247 14.15 5.33 0.02
C TRP A 247 13.17 4.20 0.40
N MET A 248 11.92 4.27 -0.05
CA MET A 248 10.91 3.26 0.26
C MET A 248 11.29 1.89 -0.30
N PHE A 249 11.79 1.84 -1.53
CA PHE A 249 12.25 0.58 -2.14
C PHE A 249 13.61 0.11 -1.61
N ASP A 250 14.50 1.01 -1.20
CA ASP A 250 15.72 0.65 -0.48
C ASP A 250 15.37 -0.01 0.87
N ASN A 251 14.36 0.48 1.59
CA ASN A 251 13.86 -0.18 2.81
C ASN A 251 13.35 -1.60 2.52
N LEU A 252 12.64 -1.80 1.40
CA LEU A 252 12.14 -3.12 1.03
C LEU A 252 13.27 -4.08 0.61
N THR A 253 14.27 -3.60 -0.12
CA THR A 253 15.28 -4.44 -0.79
C THR A 253 16.59 -4.61 -0.02
N ARG A 254 16.99 -3.63 0.81
CA ARG A 254 18.31 -3.60 1.45
C ARG A 254 18.29 -3.83 2.96
N GLU A 255 17.19 -3.51 3.63
CA GLU A 255 17.06 -3.74 5.08
C GLU A 255 17.12 -5.24 5.39
N ASP A 256 17.79 -5.56 6.49
CA ASP A 256 17.84 -6.92 7.05
C ASP A 256 16.50 -7.23 7.74
N ALA A 257 15.53 -7.63 6.92
CA ALA A 257 14.15 -7.87 7.33
C ALA A 257 13.74 -9.31 7.02
N LEU A 258 12.85 -9.86 7.86
CA LEU A 258 12.31 -11.20 7.74
C LEU A 258 11.00 -11.23 6.95
N GLY A 259 10.69 -12.38 6.38
CA GLY A 259 9.48 -12.57 5.57
C GLY A 259 9.64 -11.98 4.16
N ILE A 260 8.54 -11.44 3.62
CA ILE A 260 8.44 -10.95 2.25
C ILE A 260 8.43 -9.42 2.26
N GLY A 261 9.34 -8.80 1.51
CA GLY A 261 9.21 -7.38 1.20
C GLY A 261 8.08 -7.19 0.21
N TYR A 262 7.14 -6.29 0.50
CA TYR A 262 5.97 -6.10 -0.34
C TYR A 262 5.59 -4.62 -0.48
N ALA A 263 5.22 -4.25 -1.70
CA ALA A 263 4.55 -3.00 -2.00
C ALA A 263 3.55 -3.18 -3.15
N GLN A 264 2.54 -2.32 -3.16
CA GLN A 264 1.73 -2.10 -4.35
C GLN A 264 2.00 -0.68 -4.87
N VAL A 265 2.13 -0.57 -6.19
CA VAL A 265 2.08 0.70 -6.92
C VAL A 265 0.89 0.69 -7.86
N GLY A 266 0.48 1.86 -8.32
CA GLY A 266 -0.69 2.04 -9.18
C GLY A 266 -1.75 2.91 -8.53
N GLN A 267 -2.75 3.29 -9.32
CA GLN A 267 -3.79 4.23 -8.88
C GLN A 267 -5.11 3.87 -9.54
N GLU A 268 -6.17 4.32 -8.91
CA GLU A 268 -7.50 4.33 -9.49
C GLU A 268 -7.64 5.37 -10.60
N ASN A 269 -8.37 5.02 -11.66
CA ASN A 269 -8.39 5.78 -12.91
C ASN A 269 -9.14 7.11 -12.87
N ASN A 270 -9.89 7.38 -11.79
CA ASN A 270 -10.55 8.67 -11.58
C ASN A 270 -9.65 9.74 -10.99
N PHE A 271 -8.42 9.39 -10.61
CA PHE A 271 -7.39 10.39 -10.41
C PHE A 271 -6.79 10.66 -11.77
N LEU A 272 -7.17 11.78 -12.36
CA LEU A 272 -6.83 12.13 -13.74
C LEU A 272 -5.33 12.03 -14.02
N TRP A 273 -4.98 11.71 -15.27
CA TRP A 273 -3.61 11.51 -15.71
C TRP A 273 -2.67 12.67 -15.32
N GLU A 274 -3.13 13.91 -15.36
CA GLU A 274 -2.35 15.10 -14.98
C GLU A 274 -1.93 15.06 -13.50
N ASN A 275 -2.73 14.42 -12.65
CA ASN A 275 -2.43 14.24 -11.23
C ASN A 275 -1.55 13.02 -11.00
N ILE A 276 -1.79 11.90 -11.69
CA ILE A 276 -1.09 10.64 -11.38
C ILE A 276 0.20 10.47 -12.17
N GLY A 277 0.27 10.97 -13.41
CA GLY A 277 1.40 10.84 -14.32
C GLY A 277 2.74 11.26 -13.71
N PRO A 278 2.82 12.40 -12.99
CA PRO A 278 4.04 12.85 -12.31
C PRO A 278 4.60 11.86 -11.29
N GLY A 279 3.78 11.03 -10.65
CA GLY A 279 4.24 9.97 -9.73
C GLY A 279 4.33 8.59 -10.40
N TYR A 280 3.42 8.30 -11.33
CA TYR A 280 3.28 7.00 -11.96
C TYR A 280 4.48 6.69 -12.86
N MET A 281 4.91 7.67 -13.67
CA MET A 281 6.02 7.46 -14.62
C MET A 281 7.38 7.24 -13.91
N PRO A 282 7.79 8.04 -12.90
CA PRO A 282 9.03 7.80 -12.16
C PRO A 282 9.01 6.47 -11.40
N GLN A 283 7.89 6.13 -10.75
CA GLN A 283 7.76 4.85 -10.04
C GLN A 283 7.96 3.66 -10.99
N LEU A 284 7.29 3.63 -12.15
CA LEU A 284 7.46 2.53 -13.10
C LEU A 284 8.86 2.47 -13.71
N ALA A 285 9.50 3.62 -13.95
CA ALA A 285 10.89 3.66 -14.40
C ALA A 285 11.82 2.97 -13.39
N TYR A 286 11.66 3.32 -12.12
CA TYR A 286 12.48 2.80 -11.04
C TYR A 286 12.22 1.32 -10.77
N LEU A 287 10.96 0.88 -10.83
CA LEU A 287 10.60 -0.54 -10.76
C LEU A 287 11.21 -1.34 -11.91
N ALA A 288 11.16 -0.83 -13.14
CA ALA A 288 11.76 -1.49 -14.29
C ALA A 288 13.28 -1.64 -14.13
N GLN A 289 13.96 -0.65 -13.54
CA GLN A 289 15.37 -0.74 -13.19
C GLN A 289 15.62 -1.86 -12.15
N LEU A 290 14.98 -1.79 -10.98
CA LEU A 290 15.16 -2.77 -9.90
C LEU A 290 14.83 -4.20 -10.35
N ALA A 291 13.80 -4.37 -11.18
CA ALA A 291 13.40 -5.67 -11.73
C ALA A 291 14.47 -6.25 -12.67
N ARG A 292 15.10 -5.43 -13.51
CA ARG A 292 16.19 -5.86 -14.41
C ARG A 292 17.48 -6.17 -13.66
N GLU A 293 17.76 -5.42 -12.59
CA GLU A 293 18.88 -5.68 -11.68
C GLU A 293 18.65 -6.91 -10.78
N GLY A 294 17.42 -7.45 -10.75
CA GLY A 294 17.06 -8.65 -9.99
C GLY A 294 16.90 -8.40 -8.50
N HIS A 295 16.61 -7.16 -8.10
CA HIS A 295 16.34 -6.76 -6.72
C HIS A 295 14.88 -7.01 -6.30
N ILE A 296 13.96 -6.92 -7.26
CA ILE A 296 12.52 -7.17 -7.04
C ILE A 296 11.98 -8.10 -8.12
N ARG A 297 10.86 -8.76 -7.82
CA ARG A 297 9.97 -9.27 -8.86
C ARG A 297 8.73 -8.40 -8.95
N VAL A 298 8.35 -8.07 -10.18
CA VAL A 298 7.06 -7.44 -10.48
C VAL A 298 6.14 -8.51 -11.04
N GLU A 299 4.95 -8.64 -10.46
CA GLU A 299 3.97 -9.66 -10.85
C GLU A 299 2.54 -9.11 -10.77
N THR A 300 1.57 -9.89 -11.29
CA THR A 300 0.16 -9.63 -11.05
C THR A 300 -0.27 -10.12 -9.67
N MET A 301 -1.41 -9.64 -9.16
CA MET A 301 -1.92 -10.00 -7.84
C MET A 301 -2.25 -11.50 -7.74
N GLY A 302 -2.91 -12.06 -8.75
CA GLY A 302 -3.22 -13.48 -8.86
C GLY A 302 -1.97 -14.36 -8.89
N ALA A 303 -0.94 -13.95 -9.63
CA ALA A 303 0.35 -14.65 -9.65
C ALA A 303 1.06 -14.60 -8.28
N SER A 304 1.07 -13.44 -7.62
CA SER A 304 1.57 -13.28 -6.25
C SER A 304 0.84 -14.21 -5.27
N GLY A 305 -0.50 -14.27 -5.33
CA GLY A 305 -1.29 -15.14 -4.46
C GLY A 305 -1.06 -16.62 -4.72
N ALA A 306 -0.97 -17.04 -5.99
CA ALA A 306 -0.66 -18.41 -6.35
C ALA A 306 0.74 -18.82 -5.89
N TRP A 307 1.74 -17.93 -6.00
CA TRP A 307 3.07 -18.15 -5.46
C TRP A 307 3.07 -18.27 -3.94
N PHE A 308 2.40 -17.35 -3.24
CA PHE A 308 2.34 -17.33 -1.79
C PHE A 308 1.75 -18.64 -1.24
N ARG A 309 0.68 -19.12 -1.88
CA ARG A 309 0.02 -20.41 -1.56
C ARG A 309 0.87 -21.64 -1.80
N LYS A 310 1.78 -21.60 -2.78
CA LYS A 310 2.74 -22.68 -3.00
C LYS A 310 3.86 -22.68 -1.97
N LYS A 311 4.22 -21.51 -1.42
CA LYS A 311 5.33 -21.38 -0.46
C LYS A 311 4.90 -21.55 0.99
N TYR A 312 3.85 -20.86 1.41
CA TYR A 312 3.44 -20.73 2.80
C TYR A 312 2.13 -21.45 3.08
N ARG A 313 2.14 -22.27 4.13
CA ARG A 313 0.95 -22.95 4.67
C ARG A 313 0.16 -22.05 5.61
N LEU A 314 0.86 -21.30 6.45
CA LEU A 314 0.32 -20.30 7.36
C LEU A 314 0.92 -18.92 7.07
N THR A 315 0.34 -17.87 7.64
CA THR A 315 0.91 -16.51 7.58
C THR A 315 2.34 -16.50 8.13
N PRO A 316 3.37 -16.22 7.31
CA PRO A 316 4.73 -16.10 7.81
C PRO A 316 4.86 -14.83 8.64
N PRO A 317 5.67 -14.85 9.72
CA PRO A 317 6.11 -13.61 10.33
C PRO A 317 6.76 -12.68 9.29
N MET A 318 6.64 -11.38 9.50
CA MET A 318 7.34 -10.37 8.69
C MET A 318 7.97 -9.29 9.56
N THR A 319 9.05 -8.68 9.05
CA THR A 319 9.45 -7.33 9.47
C THR A 319 9.38 -6.35 8.33
N TRP A 320 9.02 -5.13 8.67
CA TRP A 320 8.92 -4.01 7.77
C TRP A 320 9.46 -2.78 8.49
N GLN A 321 10.55 -2.22 7.99
CA GLN A 321 11.39 -1.32 8.78
C GLN A 321 12.08 -0.28 7.92
N ALA A 322 12.45 0.82 8.56
CA ALA A 322 13.34 1.83 8.04
C ALA A 322 14.38 2.13 9.11
N SER A 323 15.63 1.75 8.88
CA SER A 323 16.73 2.00 9.81
C SER A 323 17.20 3.46 9.77
N ARG A 324 16.76 4.23 8.76
CA ARG A 324 17.05 5.66 8.58
C ARG A 324 15.81 6.37 8.06
N ASP A 325 15.63 7.59 8.52
CA ASP A 325 14.61 8.51 8.02
C ASP A 325 14.98 9.08 6.65
N TRP A 326 13.97 9.34 5.81
CA TRP A 326 14.14 10.17 4.63
C TRP A 326 14.07 11.66 4.97
N ASP A 327 13.41 12.01 6.08
CA ASP A 327 13.40 13.35 6.63
C ASP A 327 14.42 13.49 7.77
N ALA A 328 15.55 14.13 7.45
CA ALA A 328 16.63 14.36 8.39
C ALA A 328 16.27 15.31 9.55
N ALA A 329 15.19 16.10 9.44
CA ALA A 329 14.77 16.99 10.51
C ALA A 329 14.20 16.20 11.71
N HIS A 330 13.45 15.15 11.42
CA HIS A 330 12.89 14.23 12.41
C HIS A 330 13.89 13.18 12.87
N ASN A 331 14.69 12.63 11.94
CA ASN A 331 15.75 11.66 12.22
C ASN A 331 15.25 10.44 13.02
N LEU A 332 14.13 9.86 12.56
CA LEU A 332 13.51 8.69 13.17
C LEU A 332 14.04 7.39 12.55
N CYS A 333 13.77 6.29 13.23
CA CYS A 333 13.82 4.96 12.65
C CYS A 333 12.68 4.11 13.20
N ALA A 334 12.24 3.09 12.47
CA ALA A 334 11.14 2.25 12.91
C ALA A 334 11.29 0.81 12.43
N GLN A 335 10.78 -0.12 13.24
CA GLN A 335 10.64 -1.52 12.86
C GLN A 335 9.26 -2.03 13.27
N TRP A 336 8.57 -2.66 12.32
CA TRP A 336 7.39 -3.46 12.56
C TRP A 336 7.77 -4.92 12.58
N TYR A 337 7.19 -5.67 13.50
CA TYR A 337 7.13 -7.13 13.47
C TYR A 337 5.67 -7.56 13.55
N ALA A 338 5.26 -8.49 12.69
CA ALA A 338 3.94 -9.11 12.76
C ALA A 338 4.05 -10.61 12.54
N SER A 339 3.22 -11.37 13.25
CA SER A 339 3.03 -12.82 13.09
C SER A 339 1.53 -13.12 13.03
N CYS A 340 1.16 -14.40 13.05
CA CYS A 340 -0.24 -14.80 13.24
C CYS A 340 -0.80 -14.48 14.63
N CYS A 341 0.02 -14.12 15.62
CA CYS A 341 -0.43 -13.94 17.01
C CYS A 341 -0.42 -12.49 17.49
N TYR A 342 0.38 -11.60 16.87
CA TYR A 342 0.45 -10.19 17.25
C TYR A 342 1.16 -9.34 16.21
N ARG A 343 1.04 -8.02 16.35
CA ARG A 343 1.97 -7.05 15.77
C ARG A 343 2.57 -6.15 16.83
N ILE A 344 3.77 -5.65 16.57
CA ILE A 344 4.42 -4.64 17.39
C ILE A 344 5.22 -3.68 16.51
N GLY A 345 5.10 -2.39 16.78
CA GLY A 345 5.82 -1.31 16.12
C GLY A 345 6.78 -0.60 17.07
N PHE A 346 8.05 -0.54 16.72
CA PHE A 346 9.09 0.21 17.44
C PHE A 346 9.34 1.56 16.76
N LEU A 347 9.64 2.58 17.58
CA LEU A 347 10.10 3.90 17.16
C LEU A 347 11.42 4.20 17.86
N GLY A 348 12.42 4.55 17.06
CA GLY A 348 13.64 5.17 17.54
C GLY A 348 13.59 6.68 17.32
N GLU A 349 13.75 7.43 18.41
CA GLU A 349 13.75 8.89 18.40
C GLU A 349 14.72 9.40 19.47
N ALA A 350 15.62 10.31 19.09
CA ALA A 350 16.63 10.87 20.00
C ALA A 350 17.40 9.79 20.81
N GLY A 351 17.75 8.67 20.17
CA GLY A 351 18.47 7.57 20.80
C GLY A 351 17.63 6.68 21.73
N HIS A 352 16.34 6.96 21.93
CA HIS A 352 15.43 6.13 22.73
C HIS A 352 14.68 5.12 21.86
N LEU A 353 14.64 3.86 22.31
CA LEU A 353 13.88 2.78 21.66
C LEU A 353 12.56 2.55 22.40
N ARG A 354 11.44 2.90 21.77
CA ARG A 354 10.09 2.79 22.35
C ARG A 354 9.19 1.89 21.53
N VAL A 355 8.25 1.20 22.17
CA VAL A 355 7.12 0.59 21.45
C VAL A 355 6.06 1.66 21.26
N ARG A 356 5.63 1.86 20.01
CA ARG A 356 4.62 2.85 19.62
C ARG A 356 3.28 2.25 19.19
N ASP A 357 3.21 0.96 18.91
CA ASP A 357 2.00 0.25 18.51
C ASP A 357 2.13 -1.21 18.94
N PHE A 358 1.06 -1.79 19.52
CA PHE A 358 1.08 -3.18 19.95
C PHE A 358 -0.35 -3.74 19.99
N PHE A 359 -0.62 -4.80 19.21
CA PHE A 359 -1.91 -5.48 19.18
C PHE A 359 -1.72 -7.00 19.21
N LEU A 360 -2.63 -7.70 19.88
CA LEU A 360 -2.72 -9.15 19.86
C LEU A 360 -3.75 -9.60 18.82
N TYR A 361 -3.50 -10.77 18.25
CA TYR A 361 -4.41 -11.47 17.34
C TYR A 361 -4.95 -12.71 18.04
N ARG A 362 -6.27 -12.81 18.02
CA ARG A 362 -7.04 -13.99 18.41
C ARG A 362 -7.95 -14.29 17.25
N ASP A 363 -7.72 -15.40 16.56
CA ASP A 363 -8.50 -15.72 15.36
C ASP A 363 -9.96 -16.07 15.67
N GLU A 364 -10.30 -16.18 16.96
CA GLU A 364 -11.65 -16.28 17.52
C GLU A 364 -12.35 -14.93 17.74
N TYR A 365 -11.64 -13.79 17.65
CA TYR A 365 -12.25 -12.46 17.76
C TYR A 365 -13.06 -12.15 16.50
N PRO A 366 -14.41 -12.14 16.55
CA PRO A 366 -15.24 -12.12 15.36
C PRO A 366 -15.25 -10.73 14.71
N SER A 367 -15.27 -10.68 13.38
CA SER A 367 -15.59 -9.45 12.66
C SER A 367 -17.02 -9.01 12.95
N ARG A 368 -17.20 -7.70 13.07
CA ARG A 368 -18.52 -7.04 13.17
C ARG A 368 -19.44 -7.35 11.98
N TYR A 369 -18.87 -7.74 10.84
CA TYR A 369 -19.56 -7.88 9.56
C TYR A 369 -19.69 -9.33 9.11
N ARG A 370 -19.29 -10.30 9.93
CA ARG A 370 -19.27 -11.72 9.55
C ARG A 370 -20.66 -12.33 9.43
N GLU A 371 -21.53 -12.05 10.40
CA GLU A 371 -22.85 -12.69 10.52
C GLU A 371 -23.97 -11.82 9.94
N HIS A 372 -23.81 -10.50 9.94
CA HIS A 372 -24.83 -9.56 9.51
C HIS A 372 -24.26 -8.41 8.68
N ALA A 373 -25.13 -7.79 7.89
CA ALA A 373 -24.84 -6.54 7.23
C ALA A 373 -24.57 -5.40 8.23
N MET A 374 -23.73 -4.45 7.85
CA MET A 374 -23.54 -3.23 8.63
C MET A 374 -24.82 -2.38 8.64
N THR A 375 -25.12 -1.78 9.79
CA THR A 375 -26.24 -0.84 9.94
C THR A 375 -25.80 0.63 9.89
N ASN A 376 -24.50 0.88 10.07
CA ASN A 376 -23.92 2.23 10.18
C ASN A 376 -23.41 2.73 8.82
N ALA A 377 -23.26 4.05 8.68
CA ALA A 377 -22.71 4.66 7.47
C ALA A 377 -21.17 4.52 7.35
N LYS A 378 -20.48 4.28 8.46
CA LYS A 378 -19.02 4.12 8.55
C LYS A 378 -18.66 2.71 9.03
N SER A 379 -17.54 2.16 8.54
CA SER A 379 -17.03 0.85 8.99
C SER A 379 -15.80 0.97 9.89
N THR A 380 -15.59 -0.06 10.69
CA THR A 380 -14.47 -0.18 11.63
C THR A 380 -14.01 -1.62 11.70
N PHE A 381 -12.76 -1.82 11.31
CA PHE A 381 -12.00 -3.05 11.43
C PHE A 381 -10.88 -2.80 12.43
N ASP A 382 -10.82 -3.64 13.46
CA ASP A 382 -9.86 -3.50 14.54
C ASP A 382 -9.23 -4.84 14.92
N ALA A 383 -8.28 -4.77 15.84
CA ALA A 383 -7.65 -5.89 16.52
C ALA A 383 -7.63 -5.61 18.02
N LEU A 384 -7.09 -6.53 18.83
CA LEU A 384 -7.10 -6.42 20.28
C LEU A 384 -5.91 -5.58 20.77
N PRO A 385 -6.13 -4.35 21.27
CA PRO A 385 -5.03 -3.42 21.55
C PRO A 385 -4.28 -3.76 22.84
N VAL A 386 -2.97 -3.59 22.81
CA VAL A 386 -2.10 -3.51 24.00
C VAL A 386 -1.50 -2.10 24.12
N LEU A 387 -1.29 -1.44 22.98
CA LEU A 387 -0.94 -0.03 22.86
C LEU A 387 -1.56 0.54 21.57
N TYR A 388 -2.47 1.51 21.72
CA TYR A 388 -3.13 2.18 20.58
C TYR A 388 -3.12 3.72 20.74
N PRO A 389 -2.00 4.40 20.45
CA PRO A 389 -1.85 5.82 20.76
C PRO A 389 -2.78 6.72 19.94
N GLN A 390 -3.16 6.34 18.70
CA GLN A 390 -4.04 7.14 17.86
C GLN A 390 -5.43 7.31 18.50
N LEU A 391 -5.88 6.33 19.29
CA LEU A 391 -7.15 6.40 20.03
C LEU A 391 -6.96 6.86 21.49
N TRP A 392 -5.83 6.54 22.12
CA TRP A 392 -5.64 6.74 23.56
C TRP A 392 -4.94 8.05 23.94
N THR A 393 -4.47 8.81 22.94
CA THR A 393 -3.94 10.16 23.15
C THR A 393 -5.08 11.10 23.55
N GLN A 394 -4.90 11.81 24.66
CA GLN A 394 -5.87 12.77 25.18
C GLN A 394 -5.32 14.18 25.06
N ALA A 395 -6.20 15.16 24.85
CA ALA A 395 -5.81 16.57 24.76
C ALA A 395 -5.06 17.00 26.03
N GLY A 396 -3.90 17.64 25.85
CA GLY A 396 -3.05 18.13 26.94
C GLY A 396 -2.24 17.06 27.68
N GLN A 397 -2.24 15.81 27.22
CA GLN A 397 -1.42 14.73 27.77
C GLN A 397 -0.41 14.23 26.74
N PRO A 398 0.77 13.73 27.17
CA PRO A 398 1.71 13.11 26.26
C PRO A 398 1.08 11.85 25.63
N ARG A 399 1.42 11.58 24.36
CA ARG A 399 1.04 10.31 23.71
C ARG A 399 1.58 9.12 24.52
N PRO A 400 0.83 8.02 24.65
CA PRO A 400 1.31 6.84 25.36
C PRO A 400 2.32 6.05 24.52
N PHE A 401 3.34 5.51 25.19
CA PHE A 401 4.27 4.51 24.66
C PHE A 401 4.34 3.32 25.62
N ILE A 402 5.02 2.24 25.19
CA ILE A 402 5.67 1.33 26.13
C ILE A 402 7.17 1.62 26.11
N ARG A 403 7.72 1.94 27.28
CA ARG A 403 9.08 2.47 27.48
C ARG A 403 9.95 1.51 28.28
N LEU A 404 11.25 1.74 28.17
CA LEU A 404 12.26 1.13 29.02
C LEU A 404 12.69 2.17 30.05
N LEU A 405 12.54 1.89 31.35
CA LEU A 405 13.00 2.78 32.41
C LEU A 405 14.03 2.08 33.30
N ASP A 406 15.07 2.80 33.67
CA ASP A 406 16.01 2.37 34.71
C ASP A 406 15.43 2.56 36.12
N GLU A 407 16.20 2.21 37.15
CA GLU A 407 15.81 2.36 38.57
C GLU A 407 15.55 3.81 38.98
N THR A 408 16.05 4.78 38.21
CA THR A 408 15.86 6.23 38.43
C THR A 408 14.67 6.80 37.65
N GLY A 409 13.98 5.99 36.86
CA GLY A 409 12.85 6.39 36.04
C GLY A 409 13.25 7.07 34.73
N ARG A 410 14.48 6.86 34.25
CA ARG A 410 14.98 7.46 33.00
C ARG A 410 15.02 6.44 31.86
N GLU A 411 14.77 6.92 30.65
CA GLU A 411 14.92 6.10 29.44
C GLU A 411 16.40 5.96 29.06
N PRO A 412 16.88 4.76 28.69
CA PRO A 412 18.22 4.61 28.14
C PRO A 412 18.31 5.28 26.77
N GLU A 413 19.48 5.84 26.49
CA GLU A 413 19.83 6.45 25.21
C GLU A 413 20.96 5.66 24.56
N GLY A 414 20.87 5.39 23.26
CA GLY A 414 21.90 4.64 22.55
C GLY A 414 21.70 4.53 21.05
N ILE A 415 22.52 3.69 20.43
CA ILE A 415 22.44 3.38 19.00
C ILE A 415 21.42 2.26 18.78
N ILE A 416 20.42 2.54 17.97
CA ILE A 416 19.34 1.61 17.64
C ILE A 416 19.71 0.82 16.37
N ARG A 417 19.46 -0.50 16.38
CA ARG A 417 19.63 -1.37 15.22
C ARG A 417 18.50 -2.39 15.12
N PHE A 418 18.05 -2.61 13.90
CA PHE A 418 17.00 -3.56 13.55
C PHE A 418 17.58 -4.63 12.62
N TYR A 419 17.31 -5.91 12.90
CA TYR A 419 17.77 -7.01 12.04
C TYR A 419 16.95 -8.28 12.26
N ALA A 420 17.00 -9.19 11.27
CA ALA A 420 16.44 -10.53 11.39
C ALA A 420 17.48 -11.49 12.01
N GLU A 421 17.09 -12.26 13.03
CA GLU A 421 17.95 -13.31 13.61
C GLU A 421 17.74 -14.67 12.93
N SER A 422 16.54 -14.89 12.39
CA SER A 422 16.16 -16.11 11.64
C SER A 422 14.88 -15.85 10.84
N GLU A 423 14.41 -16.83 10.08
CA GLU A 423 13.17 -16.74 9.27
C GLU A 423 11.91 -16.39 10.08
N THR A 424 11.93 -16.58 11.40
CA THR A 424 10.78 -16.32 12.30
C THR A 424 11.10 -15.37 13.45
N ARG A 425 12.33 -14.87 13.57
CA ARG A 425 12.74 -14.02 14.69
C ARG A 425 13.45 -12.77 14.24
N ALA A 426 13.10 -11.65 14.86
CA ALA A 426 13.76 -10.37 14.66
C ALA A 426 14.22 -9.74 15.97
N ARG A 427 15.09 -8.75 15.84
CA ARG A 427 15.67 -8.01 16.93
C ARG A 427 15.53 -6.50 16.72
N ALA A 428 15.05 -5.81 17.75
CA ALA A 428 15.28 -4.38 17.97
C ALA A 428 16.30 -4.21 19.10
N LYS A 429 17.49 -3.71 18.77
CA LYS A 429 18.63 -3.61 19.68
C LYS A 429 18.93 -2.14 20.00
N LEU A 430 19.17 -1.85 21.28
CA LEU A 430 19.73 -0.60 21.77
C LEU A 430 21.12 -0.86 22.35
N ALA A 431 22.14 -0.18 21.83
CA ALA A 431 23.54 -0.36 22.21
C ALA A 431 24.15 0.92 22.76
N ASP A 432 25.08 0.79 23.69
CA ASP A 432 25.87 1.90 24.22
C ASP A 432 26.72 2.51 23.08
N PRO A 433 26.68 3.83 22.86
CA PRO A 433 27.37 4.46 21.72
C PRO A 433 28.90 4.32 21.75
N VAL A 434 29.49 4.16 22.93
CA VAL A 434 30.95 4.16 23.12
C VAL A 434 31.51 2.74 23.10
N SER A 435 30.97 1.87 23.95
CA SER A 435 31.43 0.49 24.11
C SER A 435 30.81 -0.47 23.10
N GLY A 436 29.66 -0.13 22.50
CA GLY A 436 28.89 -1.02 21.64
C GLY A 436 28.18 -2.16 22.38
N ASN A 437 28.25 -2.17 23.71
CA ASN A 437 27.61 -3.18 24.56
C ASN A 437 26.08 -3.08 24.46
N LEU A 438 25.40 -4.21 24.65
CA LEU A 438 23.94 -4.26 24.69
C LEU A 438 23.45 -3.51 25.93
N LEU A 439 22.65 -2.45 25.75
CA LEU A 439 21.90 -1.82 26.83
C LEU A 439 20.58 -2.59 27.02
N ALA A 440 19.80 -2.66 25.96
CA ALA A 440 18.55 -3.40 25.92
C ALA A 440 18.30 -3.99 24.54
N GLY A 441 17.50 -5.05 24.45
CA GLY A 441 16.99 -5.45 23.16
C GLY A 441 15.75 -6.30 23.25
N PHE A 442 14.83 -6.04 22.33
CA PHE A 442 13.65 -6.84 22.12
C PHE A 442 13.96 -7.91 21.08
N ARG A 443 13.68 -9.16 21.43
CA ARG A 443 13.63 -10.29 20.50
C ARG A 443 12.18 -10.67 20.29
N MET A 444 11.74 -10.60 19.04
CA MET A 444 10.40 -10.95 18.61
C MET A 444 10.40 -12.36 18.01
N SER A 445 9.40 -13.14 18.34
CA SER A 445 9.15 -14.50 17.84
C SER A 445 7.64 -14.69 17.63
N PRO A 446 7.15 -15.72 16.93
CA PRO A 446 5.74 -15.77 16.52
C PRO A 446 4.73 -15.61 17.65
N ASP A 447 5.04 -16.11 18.85
CA ASP A 447 4.15 -16.19 20.01
C ASP A 447 4.66 -15.46 21.26
N CYS A 448 5.86 -14.87 21.20
CA CYS A 448 6.54 -14.33 22.37
C CYS A 448 7.39 -13.08 22.06
N LEU A 449 7.42 -12.15 23.00
CA LEU A 449 8.32 -11.00 23.05
C LEU A 449 9.25 -11.13 24.26
N VAL A 450 10.55 -11.13 24.01
CA VAL A 450 11.57 -11.16 25.05
C VAL A 450 12.31 -9.83 25.09
N LEU A 451 12.33 -9.18 26.24
CA LEU A 451 13.23 -8.07 26.52
C LEU A 451 14.46 -8.61 27.25
N GLU A 452 15.63 -8.34 26.71
CA GLU A 452 16.93 -8.53 27.36
C GLU A 452 17.45 -7.16 27.86
N GLY A 453 17.87 -7.08 29.11
CA GLY A 453 18.37 -5.86 29.75
C GLY A 453 17.82 -5.67 31.16
N GLY A 454 18.49 -4.83 31.95
CA GLY A 454 18.10 -4.52 33.35
C GLY A 454 16.98 -3.48 33.50
N TYR A 455 16.24 -3.18 32.43
CA TYR A 455 15.25 -2.11 32.41
C TYR A 455 13.84 -2.62 32.74
N THR A 456 13.07 -1.80 33.45
CA THR A 456 11.63 -2.01 33.69
C THR A 456 10.87 -1.67 32.41
N LEU A 457 9.97 -2.57 31.99
CA LEU A 457 9.05 -2.32 30.88
C LEU A 457 7.81 -1.59 31.41
N VAL A 458 7.58 -0.37 30.94
CA VAL A 458 6.53 0.52 31.45
C VAL A 458 5.54 0.86 30.35
N PHE A 459 4.29 0.48 30.55
CA PHE A 459 3.16 0.83 29.70
C PHE A 459 2.59 2.12 30.26
N ASP A 460 2.72 3.24 29.53
CA ASP A 460 2.24 4.55 29.98
C ASP A 460 0.74 4.52 30.30
N ARG A 461 -0.02 3.69 29.58
CA ARG A 461 -1.46 3.54 29.72
C ARG A 461 -1.94 2.19 29.21
N LEU A 462 -3.01 1.66 29.78
CA LEU A 462 -3.68 0.45 29.30
C LEU A 462 -5.20 0.54 29.56
N PRO A 463 -5.97 1.35 28.80
CA PRO A 463 -7.39 1.61 29.12
C PRO A 463 -8.28 0.37 29.06
N VAL A 464 -7.85 -0.63 28.29
CA VAL A 464 -8.48 -1.95 28.13
C VAL A 464 -8.17 -2.92 29.28
N PHE A 465 -7.41 -2.49 30.29
CA PHE A 465 -7.09 -3.31 31.47
C PHE A 465 -8.37 -3.73 32.20
N ARG A 466 -8.47 -5.03 32.50
CA ARG A 466 -9.56 -5.60 33.30
C ARG A 466 -9.09 -6.01 34.68
N ARG A 467 -8.07 -6.87 34.76
CA ARG A 467 -7.47 -7.33 36.01
C ARG A 467 -6.10 -7.97 35.78
N ALA A 468 -5.33 -8.10 36.85
CA ALA A 468 -4.14 -8.96 36.87
C ALA A 468 -4.41 -10.18 37.77
N ASP A 469 -4.09 -11.37 37.29
CA ASP A 469 -4.26 -12.64 37.99
C ASP A 469 -2.96 -13.44 37.94
N GLY A 470 -2.16 -13.34 39.00
CA GLY A 470 -0.80 -13.88 39.02
C GLY A 470 0.05 -13.31 37.87
N PRO A 471 0.61 -14.14 36.96
CA PRO A 471 1.38 -13.67 35.81
C PRO A 471 0.52 -13.18 34.63
N ARG A 472 -0.81 -13.34 34.69
CA ARG A 472 -1.71 -13.05 33.57
C ARG A 472 -2.26 -11.62 33.67
N LEU A 473 -2.11 -10.87 32.58
CA LEU A 473 -2.71 -9.55 32.41
C LEU A 473 -3.95 -9.68 31.51
N GLU A 474 -5.12 -9.52 32.09
CA GLU A 474 -6.41 -9.66 31.40
C GLU A 474 -6.89 -8.28 30.93
N MET A 475 -7.34 -8.22 29.68
CA MET A 475 -7.85 -7.04 29.01
C MET A 475 -9.20 -7.33 28.36
N GLU A 476 -9.97 -6.29 28.08
CA GLU A 476 -11.26 -6.38 27.41
C GLU A 476 -11.41 -5.27 26.37
N HIS A 477 -11.78 -5.66 25.15
CA HIS A 477 -12.01 -4.74 24.04
C HIS A 477 -13.29 -5.18 23.31
N GLU A 478 -14.26 -4.27 23.18
CA GLU A 478 -15.54 -4.54 22.51
C GLU A 478 -16.27 -5.79 23.07
N GLY A 479 -16.15 -6.02 24.38
CA GLY A 479 -16.74 -7.19 25.07
C GLY A 479 -15.97 -8.51 24.87
N PHE A 480 -14.89 -8.51 24.09
CA PHE A 480 -13.99 -9.66 23.94
C PHE A 480 -12.87 -9.60 24.98
N VAL A 481 -12.74 -10.68 25.77
CA VAL A 481 -11.70 -10.79 26.80
C VAL A 481 -10.48 -11.52 26.25
N TYR A 482 -9.31 -10.92 26.43
CA TYR A 482 -8.04 -11.45 25.96
C TYR A 482 -6.94 -11.20 27.00
N HIS A 483 -5.77 -11.79 26.79
CA HIS A 483 -4.69 -11.69 27.77
C HIS A 483 -3.31 -11.83 27.14
N LEU A 484 -2.32 -11.37 27.90
CA LEU A 484 -0.92 -11.77 27.76
C LEU A 484 -0.42 -12.33 29.10
N THR A 485 0.65 -13.10 29.06
CA THR A 485 1.25 -13.71 30.26
C THR A 485 2.69 -13.26 30.43
N VAL A 486 3.02 -12.77 31.63
CA VAL A 486 4.39 -12.44 32.04
C VAL A 486 5.05 -13.72 32.56
N GLU A 487 5.76 -14.43 31.71
CA GLU A 487 6.43 -15.69 32.05
C GLU A 487 7.73 -15.48 32.84
N THR A 488 8.39 -14.34 32.59
CA THR A 488 9.62 -13.94 33.28
C THR A 488 9.55 -12.45 33.53
N GLY A 489 9.98 -12.03 34.72
CA GLY A 489 9.78 -10.69 35.24
C GLY A 489 8.67 -10.64 36.29
N MET A 490 8.56 -9.51 36.97
CA MET A 490 7.60 -9.28 38.06
C MET A 490 6.72 -8.08 37.73
N MET A 491 5.40 -8.29 37.68
CA MET A 491 4.46 -7.17 37.60
C MET A 491 4.47 -6.39 38.92
N VAL A 492 5.01 -5.17 38.87
CA VAL A 492 5.13 -4.27 40.03
C VAL A 492 3.90 -3.39 40.17
N LYS A 493 3.30 -3.01 39.03
CA LYS A 493 2.07 -2.23 38.93
C LYS A 493 1.24 -2.77 37.78
N ALA A 494 -0.08 -2.87 37.97
CA ALA A 494 -1.00 -3.17 36.90
C ALA A 494 -2.33 -2.42 37.10
N GLY A 495 -2.76 -1.66 36.10
CA GLY A 495 -4.01 -0.91 36.12
C GLY A 495 -4.25 -0.18 34.80
N ALA A 496 -5.42 0.46 34.68
CA ALA A 496 -5.77 1.22 33.47
C ALA A 496 -4.83 2.40 33.20
N GLU A 497 -4.32 3.00 34.28
CA GLU A 497 -3.30 4.06 34.27
C GLU A 497 -1.87 3.56 33.98
N GLY A 498 -1.72 2.31 33.53
CA GLY A 498 -0.45 1.74 33.12
C GLY A 498 0.00 0.50 33.90
N VAL A 499 0.99 -0.18 33.34
CA VAL A 499 1.56 -1.45 33.83
C VAL A 499 3.07 -1.32 33.91
N CYS A 500 3.69 -1.82 34.98
CA CYS A 500 5.14 -1.86 35.14
C CYS A 500 5.59 -3.30 35.38
N ILE A 501 6.52 -3.78 34.56
CA ILE A 501 7.09 -5.12 34.67
C ILE A 501 8.59 -4.97 34.90
N ALA A 502 9.05 -5.36 36.09
CA ALA A 502 10.47 -5.39 36.43
C ALA A 502 11.11 -6.66 35.85
N PRO A 503 12.37 -6.59 35.38
CA PRO A 503 13.07 -7.76 34.87
C PRO A 503 13.42 -8.74 36.00
N ALA A 504 13.44 -10.03 35.68
CA ALA A 504 14.04 -11.07 36.51
C ALA A 504 15.30 -11.58 35.78
N ASP A 505 16.45 -11.56 36.47
CA ASP A 505 17.76 -11.93 35.91
C ASP A 505 18.08 -11.22 34.58
N GLY A 506 17.76 -9.92 34.51
CA GLY A 506 17.99 -9.10 33.32
C GLY A 506 17.10 -9.45 32.12
N LYS A 507 15.93 -10.07 32.35
CA LYS A 507 15.02 -10.51 31.30
C LYS A 507 13.55 -10.28 31.66
N ILE A 508 12.74 -9.94 30.65
CA ILE A 508 11.28 -10.03 30.69
C ILE A 508 10.82 -10.90 29.52
N CYS A 509 9.89 -11.81 29.76
CA CYS A 509 9.33 -12.70 28.75
C CYS A 509 7.82 -12.55 28.75
N LEU A 510 7.25 -12.03 27.66
CA LEU A 510 5.82 -11.92 27.45
C LEU A 510 5.38 -13.01 26.47
N ARG A 511 4.52 -13.92 26.92
CA ARG A 511 3.79 -14.82 26.05
C ARG A 511 2.56 -14.10 25.53
N LEU A 512 2.43 -14.06 24.20
CA LEU A 512 1.46 -13.26 23.45
C LEU A 512 0.39 -14.12 22.76
N ALA A 513 0.61 -15.43 22.68
CA ALA A 513 -0.36 -16.42 22.23
C ALA A 513 -0.78 -17.35 23.37
N ASP A 514 -2.05 -17.77 23.36
CA ASP A 514 -2.56 -18.74 24.33
C ASP A 514 -1.99 -20.13 24.02
N VAL A 515 -1.89 -20.46 22.73
CA VAL A 515 -1.30 -21.68 22.21
C VAL A 515 -0.24 -21.30 21.16
N PRO A 516 1.00 -21.81 21.25
CA PRO A 516 2.01 -21.59 20.22
C PRO A 516 1.55 -22.18 18.87
N PRO A 517 1.86 -21.52 17.74
CA PRO A 517 1.63 -22.10 16.42
C PRO A 517 2.39 -23.44 16.30
N ALA A 518 1.66 -24.55 16.22
CA ALA A 518 2.24 -25.90 16.13
C ALA A 518 2.45 -26.37 14.69
N GLU A 519 1.79 -25.72 13.73
CA GLU A 519 1.83 -26.11 12.32
C GLU A 519 3.09 -25.62 11.60
N PRO A 520 3.61 -26.39 10.63
CA PRO A 520 4.76 -25.96 9.84
C PRO A 520 4.41 -24.74 9.00
N LEU A 521 5.31 -23.77 8.98
CA LEU A 521 5.12 -22.52 8.23
C LEU A 521 5.07 -22.74 6.71
N TYR A 522 5.94 -23.61 6.19
CA TYR A 522 6.07 -23.84 4.75
C TYR A 522 5.28 -25.05 4.29
N THR A 523 4.88 -25.04 3.01
CA THR A 523 4.27 -26.22 2.40
C THR A 523 5.30 -27.34 2.22
N SER A 524 4.84 -28.59 2.21
CA SER A 524 5.71 -29.74 1.94
C SER A 524 6.33 -29.66 0.54
N GLN A 525 5.62 -29.10 -0.44
CA GLN A 525 6.12 -28.90 -1.81
C GLN A 525 7.31 -27.93 -1.83
N TYR A 526 7.22 -26.81 -1.11
CA TYR A 526 8.32 -25.85 -1.02
C TYR A 526 9.55 -26.47 -0.35
N LEU A 527 9.37 -27.25 0.71
CA LEU A 527 10.48 -27.90 1.42
C LEU A 527 11.22 -28.93 0.55
N GLN A 528 10.57 -29.49 -0.48
CA GLN A 528 11.20 -30.43 -1.42
C GLN A 528 12.07 -29.71 -2.45
N ASP A 529 11.61 -28.57 -2.99
CA ASP A 529 12.39 -27.74 -3.92
C ASP A 529 12.04 -26.24 -3.78
N PRO A 530 12.81 -25.48 -2.98
CA PRO A 530 12.60 -24.04 -2.81
C PRO A 530 12.97 -23.20 -4.05
N THR A 531 13.87 -23.72 -4.90
CA THR A 531 14.57 -22.95 -5.95
C THR A 531 13.63 -22.23 -6.92
N PRO A 532 12.54 -22.85 -7.41
CA PRO A 532 11.61 -22.18 -8.32
C PRO A 532 10.88 -20.99 -7.70
N LEU A 533 10.60 -21.05 -6.38
CA LEU A 533 9.82 -20.04 -5.68
C LEU A 533 10.70 -18.92 -5.09
N ASP A 534 11.97 -19.20 -4.81
CA ASP A 534 12.92 -18.21 -4.26
C ASP A 534 13.61 -17.34 -5.32
N ARG A 535 13.35 -17.59 -6.61
CA ARG A 535 13.86 -16.75 -7.70
C ARG A 535 13.19 -15.37 -7.65
N VAL A 536 13.97 -14.33 -7.35
CA VAL A 536 13.52 -12.93 -7.20
C VAL A 536 13.37 -12.18 -8.54
N GLY A 537 13.46 -12.87 -9.68
CA GLY A 537 13.46 -12.20 -10.99
C GLY A 537 12.06 -12.08 -11.60
N THR A 538 11.72 -10.90 -12.11
CA THR A 538 10.55 -10.72 -13.00
C THR A 538 10.67 -11.62 -14.22
N VAL A 539 9.59 -12.33 -14.54
CA VAL A 539 9.51 -13.14 -15.77
C VAL A 539 9.08 -12.22 -16.92
N TRP A 540 10.06 -11.78 -17.70
CA TRP A 540 9.83 -10.95 -18.88
C TRP A 540 9.29 -11.81 -20.03
N LYS A 541 8.10 -11.47 -20.55
CA LYS A 541 7.58 -12.06 -21.79
C LYS A 541 7.80 -11.08 -22.95
N PRO A 542 8.22 -11.56 -24.14
CA PRO A 542 8.24 -10.72 -25.34
C PRO A 542 6.83 -10.21 -25.67
N THR A 543 6.71 -8.92 -25.97
CA THR A 543 5.45 -8.28 -26.36
C THR A 543 5.66 -7.56 -27.69
N ASP A 544 4.89 -7.92 -28.71
CA ASP A 544 5.14 -7.48 -30.10
C ASP A 544 4.62 -6.06 -30.43
N ARG A 545 4.05 -5.34 -29.44
CA ARG A 545 3.37 -4.05 -29.65
C ARG A 545 3.59 -3.03 -28.55
N ILE A 546 4.84 -2.83 -28.12
CA ILE A 546 5.15 -1.78 -27.14
C ILE A 546 5.04 -0.41 -27.83
N PRO A 547 4.15 0.50 -27.42
CA PRO A 547 4.15 1.86 -27.97
C PRO A 547 5.45 2.57 -27.54
N PRO A 548 6.17 3.29 -28.40
CA PRO A 548 7.38 4.01 -27.97
C PRO A 548 7.04 5.20 -27.07
N PHE A 549 7.99 5.59 -26.23
CA PHE A 549 7.89 6.81 -25.43
C PHE A 549 7.91 8.05 -26.33
N PRO A 550 7.07 9.06 -26.04
CA PRO A 550 7.12 10.30 -26.80
C PRO A 550 8.40 11.09 -26.51
N PRO A 551 8.86 11.94 -27.44
CA PRO A 551 9.98 12.84 -27.19
C PRO A 551 9.72 13.77 -26.00
N GLU A 552 10.73 14.01 -25.18
CA GLU A 552 10.71 14.94 -24.05
C GLU A 552 11.28 16.30 -24.49
N MET A 553 10.58 17.40 -24.20
CA MET A 553 10.99 18.76 -24.56
C MET A 553 11.68 19.46 -23.39
N CYS A 554 12.87 20.03 -23.63
CA CYS A 554 13.62 20.79 -22.64
C CYS A 554 14.04 22.17 -23.19
N PRO A 555 13.60 23.29 -22.57
CA PRO A 555 12.64 23.36 -21.47
C PRO A 555 11.24 22.89 -21.88
N THR A 556 10.42 22.48 -20.90
CA THR A 556 8.98 22.24 -21.09
C THR A 556 8.25 23.55 -21.42
N ALA A 557 6.93 23.50 -21.62
CA ALA A 557 6.12 24.71 -21.86
C ALA A 557 6.43 25.82 -20.82
N CYS A 558 6.82 27.00 -21.30
CA CYS A 558 7.25 28.11 -20.47
C CYS A 558 7.12 29.47 -21.18
N ILE A 559 7.38 30.54 -20.43
CA ILE A 559 7.32 31.92 -20.88
C ILE A 559 8.75 32.48 -20.99
N PHE A 560 9.03 33.17 -22.08
CA PHE A 560 10.27 33.89 -22.33
C PHE A 560 10.03 35.40 -22.39
N PRO A 561 11.02 36.23 -22.04
CA PRO A 561 10.97 37.66 -22.32
C PRO A 561 10.91 37.92 -23.82
N SER A 562 10.05 38.85 -24.24
CA SER A 562 9.98 39.29 -25.64
C SER A 562 11.33 39.84 -26.13
N GLY A 563 11.69 39.54 -27.39
CA GLY A 563 12.98 39.90 -27.99
C GLY A 563 14.14 38.95 -27.67
N THR A 564 13.92 37.91 -26.84
CA THR A 564 14.93 36.86 -26.57
C THR A 564 14.85 35.70 -27.57
N GLN A 565 15.80 34.77 -27.48
CA GLN A 565 15.78 33.50 -28.22
C GLN A 565 15.66 32.35 -27.24
N ALA A 566 14.73 31.43 -27.51
CA ALA A 566 14.62 30.18 -26.77
C ALA A 566 15.29 29.04 -27.56
N GLN A 567 16.00 28.16 -26.87
CA GLN A 567 16.57 26.95 -27.44
C GLN A 567 15.83 25.75 -26.85
N ILE A 568 15.08 25.04 -27.69
CA ILE A 568 14.34 23.84 -27.28
C ILE A 568 15.08 22.61 -27.78
N THR A 569 15.36 21.70 -26.86
CA THR A 569 15.99 20.40 -27.13
C THR A 569 14.97 19.29 -26.98
N LEU A 570 15.03 18.30 -27.88
CA LEU A 570 14.21 17.09 -27.83
C LEU A 570 15.08 15.91 -27.41
N HIS A 571 14.62 15.17 -26.40
CA HIS A 571 15.25 13.96 -25.91
C HIS A 571 14.36 12.75 -26.16
N THR A 572 14.94 11.59 -26.43
CA THR A 572 14.20 10.35 -26.63
C THR A 572 14.85 9.23 -25.83
N ARG A 573 14.01 8.28 -25.37
CA ARG A 573 14.45 7.10 -24.63
C ARG A 573 14.82 5.92 -25.54
N GLN A 574 14.46 6.03 -26.81
CA GLN A 574 14.58 4.98 -27.81
C GLN A 574 15.17 5.60 -29.09
N GLU A 575 16.02 4.84 -29.78
CA GLU A 575 16.60 5.27 -31.05
C GLU A 575 15.53 5.29 -32.15
N GLY A 576 15.42 6.42 -32.85
CA GLY A 576 14.51 6.60 -33.97
C GLY A 576 14.60 8.01 -34.55
N ILE A 577 13.71 8.31 -35.49
CA ILE A 577 13.64 9.61 -36.15
C ILE A 577 12.61 10.45 -35.43
N VAL A 578 13.04 11.58 -34.85
CA VAL A 578 12.13 12.58 -34.29
C VAL A 578 11.76 13.58 -35.37
N ARG A 579 10.46 13.82 -35.55
CA ARG A 579 9.95 14.89 -36.42
C ARG A 579 9.11 15.86 -35.61
N TYR A 580 9.10 17.12 -36.05
CA TYR A 580 8.45 18.19 -35.33
C TYR A 580 7.79 19.24 -36.24
N THR A 581 6.86 20.00 -35.68
CA THR A 581 6.18 21.14 -36.29
C THR A 581 6.14 22.30 -35.29
N THR A 582 6.21 23.54 -35.76
CA THR A 582 6.24 24.75 -34.91
C THR A 582 4.92 25.52 -34.92
N ASP A 583 3.93 25.06 -35.68
CA ASP A 583 2.60 25.66 -35.83
C ASP A 583 1.51 24.90 -35.05
N GLY A 584 1.89 23.88 -34.29
CA GLY A 584 0.99 23.01 -33.54
C GLY A 584 0.33 21.89 -34.35
N SER A 585 0.57 21.81 -35.66
CA SER A 585 0.07 20.70 -36.50
C SER A 585 0.70 19.36 -36.10
N LEU A 586 0.10 18.23 -36.50
CA LEU A 586 0.64 16.91 -36.15
C LEU A 586 1.86 16.59 -37.03
N PRO A 587 3.04 16.28 -36.46
CA PRO A 587 4.17 15.84 -37.25
C PRO A 587 3.90 14.46 -37.87
N ASP A 588 3.97 14.41 -39.20
CA ASP A 588 3.89 13.19 -40.01
C ASP A 588 5.30 12.79 -40.53
N GLU A 589 5.35 11.81 -41.42
CA GLU A 589 6.59 11.33 -42.04
C GLU A 589 7.29 12.34 -42.98
N HIS A 590 6.62 13.45 -43.30
CA HIS A 590 7.14 14.53 -44.15
C HIS A 590 7.59 15.75 -43.34
N ALA A 591 7.17 15.88 -42.08
CA ALA A 591 7.57 16.97 -41.18
C ALA A 591 9.10 17.02 -40.96
N PRO A 592 9.71 18.19 -40.69
CA PRO A 592 11.15 18.33 -40.48
C PRO A 592 11.73 17.35 -39.45
N VAL A 593 12.90 16.78 -39.77
CA VAL A 593 13.66 15.91 -38.84
C VAL A 593 14.40 16.78 -37.84
N TYR A 594 14.29 16.43 -36.56
CA TYR A 594 15.08 17.04 -35.50
C TYR A 594 16.53 16.57 -35.57
N THR A 595 17.46 17.50 -35.82
CA THR A 595 18.91 17.24 -35.93
C THR A 595 19.74 18.04 -34.91
N GLY A 596 19.11 18.93 -34.14
CA GLY A 596 19.75 19.79 -33.15
C GLY A 596 18.75 20.78 -32.53
N PRO A 597 19.17 21.61 -31.57
CA PRO A 597 18.29 22.54 -30.86
C PRO A 597 17.43 23.41 -31.78
N ILE A 598 16.14 23.52 -31.46
CA ILE A 598 15.15 24.33 -32.19
C ILE A 598 15.17 25.74 -31.60
N THR A 599 15.51 26.73 -32.42
CA THR A 599 15.51 28.14 -32.01
C THR A 599 14.14 28.78 -32.23
N LEU A 600 13.53 29.28 -31.17
CA LEU A 600 12.25 30.02 -31.21
C LEU A 600 12.46 31.50 -30.87
N ARG A 601 11.68 32.38 -31.50
CA ARG A 601 11.77 33.85 -31.35
C ARG A 601 10.43 34.53 -31.06
N GLU A 602 9.34 33.78 -31.18
CA GLU A 602 7.97 34.25 -31.05
C GLU A 602 7.08 33.13 -30.50
N ASP A 603 5.83 33.47 -30.15
CA ASP A 603 4.84 32.52 -29.67
C ASP A 603 4.75 31.30 -30.60
N THR A 604 5.04 30.12 -30.05
CA THR A 604 5.16 28.89 -30.85
C THR A 604 4.46 27.75 -30.13
N VAL A 605 3.71 26.95 -30.88
CA VAL A 605 3.21 25.65 -30.42
C VAL A 605 4.06 24.57 -31.07
N LEU A 606 5.01 24.04 -30.31
CA LEU A 606 5.90 22.97 -30.79
C LEU A 606 5.20 21.62 -30.59
N SER A 607 5.09 20.83 -31.65
CA SER A 607 4.64 19.43 -31.58
C SER A 607 5.75 18.50 -32.09
N ALA A 608 6.00 17.39 -31.40
CA ALA A 608 7.05 16.43 -31.76
C ALA A 608 6.58 14.98 -31.62
N ARG A 609 7.09 14.10 -32.48
CA ARG A 609 6.78 12.67 -32.50
C ARG A 609 7.99 11.84 -32.89
N LEU A 610 8.17 10.70 -32.23
CA LEU A 610 9.21 9.71 -32.53
C LEU A 610 8.67 8.66 -33.49
N PHE A 611 9.44 8.33 -34.52
CA PHE A 611 9.19 7.25 -35.47
C PHE A 611 10.31 6.22 -35.37
N LEU A 612 9.95 4.96 -35.06
CA LEU A 612 10.90 3.86 -34.97
C LEU A 612 11.11 3.18 -36.34
N PRO A 613 12.25 2.51 -36.56
CA PRO A 613 12.54 1.80 -37.82
C PRO A 613 11.54 0.67 -38.16
N ASP A 614 10.84 0.14 -37.16
CA ASP A 614 9.84 -0.93 -37.33
C ASP A 614 8.44 -0.42 -37.68
N GLY A 615 8.30 0.89 -37.95
CA GLY A 615 7.03 1.53 -38.33
C GLY A 615 6.16 1.97 -37.15
N ARG A 616 6.55 1.67 -35.90
CA ARG A 616 5.86 2.22 -34.72
C ARG A 616 6.15 3.70 -34.58
N SER A 617 5.21 4.42 -33.98
CA SER A 617 5.36 5.84 -33.69
C SER A 617 4.84 6.16 -32.30
N SER A 618 5.43 7.16 -31.66
CA SER A 618 4.99 7.60 -30.34
C SER A 618 3.72 8.41 -30.43
N GLU A 619 3.14 8.72 -29.28
CA GLU A 619 2.22 9.85 -29.18
C GLU A 619 2.94 11.17 -29.48
N VAL A 620 2.15 12.19 -29.78
CA VAL A 620 2.66 13.53 -30.03
C VAL A 620 2.84 14.25 -28.70
N THR A 621 4.06 14.69 -28.40
CA THR A 621 4.32 15.67 -27.35
C THR A 621 4.04 17.06 -27.91
N ARG A 622 3.34 17.89 -27.13
CA ARG A 622 3.06 19.29 -27.48
C ARG A 622 3.45 20.23 -26.33
N ALA A 623 4.12 21.33 -26.64
CA ALA A 623 4.41 22.41 -25.69
C ALA A 623 4.10 23.78 -26.29
N CYS A 624 3.57 24.67 -25.45
CA CYS A 624 3.29 26.06 -25.80
C CYS A 624 4.38 26.95 -25.21
N TYR A 625 5.02 27.75 -26.05
CA TYR A 625 6.02 28.74 -25.66
C TYR A 625 5.49 30.14 -25.96
N ARG A 626 5.58 31.05 -24.97
CA ARG A 626 5.08 32.42 -25.08
C ARG A 626 6.20 33.43 -24.90
N PHE A 627 6.23 34.47 -25.72
CA PHE A 627 7.18 35.58 -25.66
C PHE A 627 6.43 36.84 -25.24
N VAL A 628 6.53 37.20 -23.97
CA VAL A 628 5.77 38.30 -23.38
C VAL A 628 6.69 39.44 -22.95
N LEU A 629 6.20 40.67 -23.03
CA LEU A 629 6.85 41.81 -22.39
C LEU A 629 6.78 41.60 -20.87
N MET A 630 7.93 41.41 -20.23
CA MET A 630 7.98 41.14 -18.78
C MET A 630 7.76 42.40 -17.94
N GLU A 631 8.13 43.56 -18.48
CA GLU A 631 7.89 44.87 -17.90
C GLU A 631 7.36 45.79 -18.98
N MET A 632 6.35 46.59 -18.64
CA MET A 632 5.76 47.58 -19.54
C MET A 632 5.62 48.88 -18.77
N GLU A 633 6.46 49.87 -19.06
CA GLU A 633 6.27 51.23 -18.58
C GLU A 633 5.18 51.90 -19.42
N LEU A 634 4.04 52.16 -18.79
CA LEU A 634 2.95 52.93 -19.39
C LEU A 634 3.11 54.41 -19.02
N GLN A 635 3.39 55.25 -20.00
CA GLN A 635 3.27 56.70 -19.83
C GLN A 635 1.83 57.12 -20.10
N SER A 636 1.11 57.47 -19.04
CA SER A 636 -0.22 58.06 -19.12
C SER A 636 -0.12 59.57 -18.85
N PRO A 637 -0.69 60.45 -19.71
CA PRO A 637 -0.80 61.88 -19.40
C PRO A 637 -1.82 62.17 -18.29
N THR A 638 -2.56 61.16 -17.83
CA THR A 638 -3.51 61.22 -16.72
C THR A 638 -2.95 60.49 -15.51
N CYS A 639 -2.81 61.18 -14.37
CA CYS A 639 -2.58 60.51 -13.09
C CYS A 639 -3.72 59.54 -12.84
N PHE A 640 -3.40 58.28 -12.53
CA PHE A 640 -4.36 57.42 -11.85
C PHE A 640 -4.71 58.09 -10.51
N ASP A 641 -6.00 58.33 -10.27
CA ASP A 641 -6.49 58.73 -8.94
C ASP A 641 -6.29 57.50 -8.01
N PRO A 642 -5.49 57.62 -6.93
CA PRO A 642 -5.07 56.49 -6.10
C PRO A 642 -6.19 55.76 -5.35
#